data_AF-S7NEE6-F1
#
_entry.id   AF-S7NEE6-F1
#
_cell.length_a   1.000
_cell.length_b   1.000
_cell.length_c   1.000
_cell.angle_alpha   90.00
_cell.angle_beta   90.00
_cell.angle_gamma   90.00
#
_symmetry.space_group_name_H-M   'P 1'
#
loop_
_entity.id
_entity.type
_entity.pdbx_description
1 polymer ?
#
loop_
_entity_poly.entity_id
_entity_poly.type
_entity_poly.pdbx_seq_one_letter_code
_entity_poly.pdbx_strand_id
1 'polypeptide(L)'
;MPFPATTPGSQQTPPPPRLYGISSPISLAAPKETDCVLTQKLIETLKPFGVLEEEEELQRRILILEKLNNLVKEWIREISESKSLPPAVIENVGGKIFTFGSYRLGVHTKGADIDALCVAPRHVDRSDFFTSFYDKLKLHEEVKDLRAVEEAFVPVIRLCFDGIEIDILFARLALQTIPEDLDLRDDSLLKNLDIRCIRSLNGCRVTDEILHLVPNIDNFRLTLRAIKLWAKCHNIYSNILGFLGGVSWAMLVARTCQLYPNAVASTLVRKFFLVFSEWEWPNPVLLKEPEEQNLNLPVWDPRVNPSDRYHLMPIITPAYPQQNSTYNVSVSTRMVMIEEFKQGLAITHEILLSKAEWSKLFEAPSFFQKYKHYIVLLASAPTEKQRLEWVGLVESKIRILVGSLEKNEFITLAHVNPQSFPAPKENPDKEEFCTMWVIGLVLKKPENSEVLSIDLTYDIQSFTDTVYRQAINSKMFEMDMKIDAMHLRRKELHQLLPNHVLQKNKTHSMEDVRLTALNDSSLDSSADSENSVSVPSPASTVKTGPVTGSSQGRNSPALAVMAASATSVQVTEVTLQQGNPGESPGGASESVPQTASQAAVSPPPKPTITRLVSSTLLDSLVYVLNRERHTVGQRTPSSKPSISLSAPDILPLHCTLRRHHPSGREQAGSLLVLEPLPGAPVAVNFSEVGGRTVVLRHGDLLSLGLYYLLLFKEPAQAQPLPAPALARLQALPHSCRMCGAQLRSPSDARPRQLRLEFEPDVEDALLQRIMTLIEPGGEDHKLTPAFLLCLCVQHSATRLQPGSFGQLLLKIAKAIRETVWEKTKELAEKQAPLQEPVTAAGSCLAGLLPELRHVLLWMANAVELLYFVQQQGPVYMQGLEQGPDATGSTESVFSCALSASEEAMAELEEVILYAFQQCVYYVSKSLYVCLPALLECPPFQTEPRESWCQAPQLPEELRRVVSIYQAALDLLRQAQVHPEIVSQVLAYLFFFSSTLLFNQLLDKGEAGRGCAPVRNACPPGAAGRALGAS
;
A
#
# COMPACT_ATOMS: atom_id res chain seq x y z
N MET A 1 16.55 -48.47 48.89
CA MET A 1 16.28 -47.88 50.23
C MET A 1 15.09 -46.91 50.09
N PRO A 2 14.24 -46.75 51.11
CA PRO A 2 12.86 -46.27 50.95
C PRO A 2 12.71 -44.73 50.87
N PHE A 3 11.50 -44.31 50.46
CA PHE A 3 11.00 -42.93 50.46
C PHE A 3 11.11 -42.22 51.81
N PRO A 4 11.35 -40.89 51.82
CA PRO A 4 10.83 -39.99 52.85
C PRO A 4 9.50 -39.35 52.43
N ALA A 5 8.71 -38.92 53.42
CA ALA A 5 7.30 -38.55 53.26
C ALA A 5 7.04 -37.10 52.82
N THR A 6 5.81 -36.85 52.38
CA THR A 6 5.23 -35.56 52.00
C THR A 6 5.01 -34.61 53.19
N THR A 7 5.32 -33.33 52.98
CA THR A 7 4.84 -32.20 53.80
C THR A 7 3.89 -31.34 52.94
N PRO A 8 2.72 -30.90 53.44
CA PRO A 8 1.76 -30.14 52.63
C PRO A 8 2.19 -28.67 52.50
N GLY A 9 2.33 -28.18 51.26
CA GLY A 9 2.76 -26.82 50.97
C GLY A 9 2.06 -26.22 49.75
N SER A 10 1.45 -25.06 49.95
CA SER A 10 0.75 -24.19 48.98
C SER A 10 -0.29 -24.82 48.04
N GLN A 11 -1.56 -24.45 48.26
CA GLN A 11 -2.51 -24.36 47.15
C GLN A 11 -1.96 -23.32 46.17
N GLN A 12 -1.43 -23.77 45.03
CA GLN A 12 -1.17 -22.88 43.91
C GLN A 12 -2.54 -22.38 43.40
N THR A 13 -2.79 -21.08 43.52
CA THR A 13 -3.86 -20.42 42.79
C THR A 13 -3.72 -20.77 41.31
N PRO A 14 -4.79 -21.18 40.60
CA PRO A 14 -4.70 -21.47 39.18
C PRO A 14 -4.15 -20.23 38.45
N PRO A 15 -3.29 -20.40 37.43
CA PRO A 15 -2.78 -19.28 36.66
C PRO A 15 -3.97 -18.48 36.08
N PRO A 16 -3.86 -17.14 35.98
CA PRO A 16 -4.93 -16.33 35.42
C PRO A 16 -5.28 -16.86 34.02
N PRO A 17 -6.58 -16.89 33.66
CA PRO A 17 -7.01 -17.45 32.38
C PRO A 17 -6.31 -16.73 31.23
N ARG A 18 -5.60 -17.51 30.40
CA ARG A 18 -4.82 -17.01 29.28
C ARG A 18 -5.77 -16.30 28.31
N LEU A 19 -5.70 -14.97 28.25
CA LEU A 19 -6.49 -14.16 27.34
C LEU A 19 -5.92 -14.30 25.93
N TYR A 20 -6.79 -14.57 24.95
CA TYR A 20 -6.43 -14.71 23.55
C TYR A 20 -7.03 -13.55 22.75
N GLY A 21 -6.19 -12.83 22.00
CA GLY A 21 -6.61 -11.69 21.18
C GLY A 21 -6.57 -10.33 21.88
N ILE A 22 -6.78 -9.28 21.08
CA ILE A 22 -6.75 -7.87 21.50
C ILE A 22 -8.00 -7.40 22.28
N SER A 23 -8.97 -8.27 22.51
CA SER A 23 -10.23 -7.92 23.16
C SER A 23 -10.73 -9.06 24.03
N SER A 24 -11.58 -8.73 25.01
CA SER A 24 -12.33 -9.76 25.73
C SER A 24 -13.20 -10.60 24.78
N PRO A 25 -13.45 -11.89 25.10
CA PRO A 25 -14.33 -12.74 24.31
C PRO A 25 -15.80 -12.27 24.40
N ILE A 26 -16.55 -12.44 23.32
CA ILE A 26 -17.98 -12.09 23.24
C ILE A 26 -18.83 -13.06 24.08
N SER A 27 -18.43 -14.34 24.14
CA SER A 27 -19.10 -15.31 24.99
C SER A 27 -18.17 -16.44 25.43
N LEU A 28 -18.25 -16.76 26.73
CA LEU A 28 -17.59 -17.92 27.34
C LEU A 28 -18.52 -19.16 27.41
N ALA A 29 -19.68 -19.12 26.76
CA ALA A 29 -20.63 -20.23 26.78
C ALA A 29 -20.04 -21.50 26.15
N ALA A 30 -20.13 -22.61 26.88
CA ALA A 30 -19.82 -23.96 26.39
C ALA A 30 -20.92 -24.44 25.40
N PRO A 31 -20.62 -25.41 24.52
CA PRO A 31 -21.61 -26.03 23.65
C PRO A 31 -22.73 -26.71 24.44
N LYS A 32 -23.91 -26.78 23.84
CA LYS A 32 -24.97 -27.71 24.24
C LYS A 32 -24.84 -29.01 23.45
N GLU A 33 -25.50 -30.06 23.91
CA GLU A 33 -25.57 -31.35 23.20
C GLU A 33 -26.05 -31.19 21.74
N THR A 34 -26.98 -30.26 21.49
CA THR A 34 -27.44 -29.91 20.15
C THR A 34 -26.32 -29.37 19.24
N ASP A 35 -25.37 -28.60 19.79
CA ASP A 35 -24.23 -28.06 19.05
C ASP A 35 -23.19 -29.15 18.74
N CYS A 36 -23.04 -30.13 19.63
CA CYS A 36 -22.23 -31.33 19.43
C CYS A 36 -22.80 -32.19 18.29
N VAL A 37 -24.11 -32.48 18.30
CA VAL A 37 -24.80 -33.22 17.22
C VAL A 37 -24.69 -32.49 15.88
N LEU A 38 -24.86 -31.16 15.87
CA LEU A 38 -24.64 -30.34 14.66
C LEU A 38 -23.18 -30.36 14.18
N THR A 39 -22.21 -30.50 15.10
CA THR A 39 -20.78 -30.64 14.74
C THR A 39 -20.50 -32.00 14.11
N GLN A 40 -21.11 -33.09 14.61
CA GLN A 40 -20.97 -34.39 13.94
C GLN A 40 -21.60 -34.37 12.54
N LYS A 41 -22.79 -33.78 12.37
CA LYS A 41 -23.39 -33.59 11.05
C LYS A 41 -22.49 -32.80 10.09
N LEU A 42 -21.79 -31.77 10.59
CA LEU A 42 -20.80 -31.01 9.80
C LEU A 42 -19.66 -31.93 9.35
N ILE A 43 -19.07 -32.71 10.26
CA ILE A 43 -17.99 -33.67 9.93
C ILE A 43 -18.43 -34.67 8.85
N GLU A 44 -19.61 -35.28 9.00
CA GLU A 44 -20.14 -36.22 7.99
C GLU A 44 -20.40 -35.53 6.64
N THR A 45 -20.86 -34.28 6.64
CA THR A 45 -21.08 -33.50 5.40
C THR A 45 -19.77 -33.14 4.71
N LEU A 46 -18.66 -32.98 5.45
CA LEU A 46 -17.36 -32.62 4.89
C LEU A 46 -16.64 -33.81 4.21
N LYS A 47 -16.86 -35.06 4.69
CA LYS A 47 -16.16 -36.25 4.16
C LYS A 47 -16.27 -36.42 2.62
N PRO A 48 -17.47 -36.32 1.98
CA PRO A 48 -17.60 -36.51 0.53
C PRO A 48 -16.82 -35.51 -0.33
N PHE A 49 -16.42 -34.36 0.23
CA PHE A 49 -15.66 -33.33 -0.48
C PHE A 49 -14.13 -33.55 -0.42
N GLY A 50 -13.64 -34.61 0.23
CA GLY A 50 -12.20 -34.92 0.29
C GLY A 50 -11.36 -33.89 1.07
N VAL A 51 -11.99 -33.15 1.99
CA VAL A 51 -11.31 -32.13 2.83
C VAL A 51 -10.65 -32.69 4.09
N LEU A 52 -10.85 -33.99 4.34
CA LEU A 52 -10.08 -34.80 5.27
C LEU A 52 -9.24 -35.74 4.40
N GLU A 53 -7.95 -35.81 4.68
CA GLU A 53 -7.03 -36.73 4.01
C GLU A 53 -7.01 -38.08 4.76
N GLU A 54 -6.78 -39.16 4.03
CA GLU A 54 -6.69 -40.51 4.61
C GLU A 54 -5.39 -40.68 5.42
N GLU A 55 -5.44 -41.46 6.50
CA GLU A 55 -4.31 -41.64 7.41
C GLU A 55 -3.06 -42.23 6.71
N GLU A 56 -3.26 -43.05 5.67
CA GLU A 56 -2.18 -43.61 4.84
C GLU A 56 -1.40 -42.54 4.07
N GLU A 57 -2.09 -41.54 3.50
CA GLU A 57 -1.47 -40.42 2.80
C GLU A 57 -0.83 -39.44 3.80
N LEU A 58 -1.43 -39.24 4.98
CA LEU A 58 -0.80 -38.47 6.06
C LEU A 58 0.53 -39.10 6.50
N GLN A 59 0.55 -40.43 6.70
CA GLN A 59 1.76 -41.17 7.05
C GLN A 59 2.81 -41.10 5.94
N ARG A 60 2.39 -41.16 4.67
CA ARG A 60 3.27 -40.96 3.50
C ARG A 60 3.93 -39.58 3.51
N ARG A 61 3.17 -38.50 3.78
CA ARG A 61 3.70 -37.13 3.90
C ARG A 61 4.73 -37.01 5.02
N ILE A 62 4.50 -37.67 6.16
CA ILE A 62 5.45 -37.71 7.30
C ILE A 62 6.77 -38.35 6.89
N LEU A 63 6.73 -39.51 6.22
CA LEU A 63 7.93 -40.23 5.77
C LEU A 63 8.73 -39.43 4.72
N ILE A 64 8.06 -38.71 3.82
CA ILE A 64 8.71 -37.84 2.83
C ILE A 64 9.40 -36.65 3.52
N LEU A 65 8.78 -36.05 4.53
CA LEU A 65 9.39 -34.97 5.32
C LEU A 65 10.59 -35.45 6.15
N GLU A 66 10.55 -36.68 6.67
CA GLU A 66 11.69 -37.30 7.35
C GLU A 66 12.88 -37.49 6.38
N LYS A 67 12.63 -38.05 5.18
CA LYS A 67 13.64 -38.15 4.11
C LYS A 67 14.23 -36.78 3.78
N LEU A 68 13.40 -35.77 3.48
CA LEU A 68 13.86 -34.43 3.12
C LEU A 68 14.67 -33.75 4.23
N ASN A 69 14.27 -33.91 5.49
CA ASN A 69 15.01 -33.38 6.64
C ASN A 69 16.40 -34.02 6.78
N ASN A 70 16.51 -35.32 6.50
CA ASN A 70 17.80 -36.01 6.46
C ASN A 70 18.68 -35.54 5.29
N LEU A 71 18.12 -35.31 4.10
CA LEU A 71 18.85 -34.75 2.96
C LEU A 71 19.37 -33.33 3.23
N VAL A 72 18.58 -32.49 3.92
CA VAL A 72 19.03 -31.16 4.37
C VAL A 72 20.21 -31.24 5.34
N LYS A 73 20.15 -32.16 6.32
CA LYS A 73 21.26 -32.36 7.28
C LYS A 73 22.52 -32.91 6.64
N GLU A 74 22.38 -33.83 5.69
CA GLU A 74 23.49 -34.34 4.88
C GLU A 74 24.14 -33.23 4.06
N TRP A 75 23.35 -32.48 3.31
CA TRP A 75 23.81 -31.36 2.50
C TRP A 75 24.52 -30.28 3.33
N ILE A 76 23.95 -29.85 4.46
CA ILE A 76 24.57 -28.84 5.33
C ILE A 76 25.90 -29.35 5.90
N ARG A 77 26.01 -30.65 6.20
CA ARG A 77 27.28 -31.27 6.63
C ARG A 77 28.34 -31.22 5.51
N GLU A 78 27.99 -31.59 4.28
CA GLU A 78 28.89 -31.52 3.10
C GLU A 78 29.37 -30.09 2.81
N ILE A 79 28.49 -29.08 2.97
CA ILE A 79 28.89 -27.67 2.84
C ILE A 79 29.80 -27.23 3.99
N SER A 80 29.64 -27.80 5.18
CA SER A 80 30.50 -27.52 6.35
C SER A 80 31.90 -28.15 6.19
N GLU A 81 31.96 -29.35 5.61
CA GLU A 81 33.20 -30.05 5.26
C GLU A 81 33.95 -29.31 4.13
N SER A 82 33.26 -28.93 3.04
CA SER A 82 33.89 -28.22 1.92
C SER A 82 34.40 -26.82 2.30
N LYS A 83 33.69 -26.11 3.19
CA LYS A 83 34.15 -24.84 3.78
C LYS A 83 35.18 -25.04 4.92
N SER A 84 35.71 -26.26 5.10
CA SER A 84 36.81 -26.61 6.00
C SER A 84 36.60 -26.19 7.47
N LEU A 85 35.37 -26.31 7.98
CA LEU A 85 35.06 -25.99 9.36
C LEU A 85 35.67 -27.01 10.35
N PRO A 86 35.86 -26.64 11.64
CA PRO A 86 36.37 -27.57 12.63
C PRO A 86 35.44 -28.80 12.80
N PRO A 87 35.98 -30.03 12.98
CA PRO A 87 35.15 -31.24 13.12
C PRO A 87 34.07 -31.14 14.20
N ALA A 88 34.37 -30.53 15.35
CA ALA A 88 33.41 -30.31 16.43
C ALA A 88 32.22 -29.40 16.03
N VAL A 89 32.38 -28.54 15.02
CA VAL A 89 31.29 -27.75 14.43
C VAL A 89 30.53 -28.59 13.41
N ILE A 90 31.22 -29.36 12.57
CA ILE A 90 30.62 -30.24 11.55
C ILE A 90 29.70 -31.29 12.20
N GLU A 91 30.12 -31.91 13.31
CA GLU A 91 29.31 -32.88 14.06
C GLU A 91 28.02 -32.28 14.64
N ASN A 92 28.02 -30.98 14.95
CA ASN A 92 26.94 -30.29 15.65
C ASN A 92 26.23 -29.22 14.79
N VAL A 93 26.50 -29.18 13.48
CA VAL A 93 26.03 -28.09 12.60
C VAL A 93 24.50 -28.04 12.50
N GLY A 94 23.86 -29.21 12.57
CA GLY A 94 22.41 -29.35 12.48
C GLY A 94 21.86 -29.02 11.10
N GLY A 95 20.71 -28.37 11.08
CA GLY A 95 19.92 -28.07 9.88
C GLY A 95 18.57 -28.75 9.94
N LYS A 96 17.52 -28.06 9.50
CA LYS A 96 16.13 -28.51 9.75
C LYS A 96 15.15 -28.04 8.69
N ILE A 97 14.22 -28.93 8.32
CA ILE A 97 13.00 -28.59 7.59
C ILE A 97 11.91 -28.20 8.60
N PHE A 98 11.31 -27.03 8.39
CA PHE A 98 10.07 -26.61 9.05
C PHE A 98 8.94 -26.63 8.01
N THR A 99 7.75 -27.07 8.39
CA THR A 99 6.56 -26.94 7.54
C THR A 99 5.73 -25.74 7.94
N PHE A 100 5.04 -25.14 6.98
CA PHE A 100 4.11 -24.03 7.24
C PHE A 100 2.81 -24.20 6.45
N GLY A 101 2.02 -23.13 6.36
CA GLY A 101 0.84 -23.10 5.50
C GLY A 101 -0.20 -24.15 5.86
N SER A 102 -0.87 -24.70 4.84
CA SER A 102 -2.09 -25.48 5.09
C SER A 102 -1.83 -26.85 5.73
N TYR A 103 -0.70 -27.48 5.40
CA TYR A 103 -0.27 -28.75 5.98
C TYR A 103 0.11 -28.60 7.46
N ARG A 104 0.92 -27.60 7.82
CA ARG A 104 1.30 -27.34 9.23
C ARG A 104 0.10 -26.99 10.12
N LEU A 105 -0.86 -26.23 9.59
CA LEU A 105 -2.12 -25.97 10.30
C LEU A 105 -2.97 -27.25 10.49
N GLY A 106 -2.73 -28.31 9.71
CA GLY A 106 -3.52 -29.55 9.69
C GLY A 106 -4.85 -29.39 8.94
N VAL A 107 -4.93 -28.48 7.97
CA VAL A 107 -6.14 -28.19 7.17
C VAL A 107 -5.89 -28.25 5.67
N HIS A 108 -4.87 -29.00 5.27
CA HIS A 108 -4.67 -29.40 3.88
C HIS A 108 -5.79 -30.35 3.44
N THR A 109 -6.00 -30.44 2.13
CA THR A 109 -6.98 -31.33 1.50
C THR A 109 -6.25 -32.37 0.66
N LYS A 110 -6.93 -33.43 0.23
CA LYS A 110 -6.32 -34.40 -0.68
C LYS A 110 -5.74 -33.70 -1.92
N GLY A 111 -4.50 -34.04 -2.28
CA GLY A 111 -3.78 -33.42 -3.40
C GLY A 111 -3.28 -31.99 -3.15
N ALA A 112 -3.32 -31.48 -1.92
CA ALA A 112 -2.64 -30.24 -1.56
C ALA A 112 -1.11 -30.45 -1.48
N ASP A 113 -0.39 -29.36 -1.73
CA ASP A 113 1.05 -29.19 -1.61
C ASP A 113 1.55 -29.21 -0.15
N ILE A 114 2.86 -29.37 0.02
CA ILE A 114 3.55 -29.14 1.29
C ILE A 114 4.46 -27.91 1.18
N ASP A 115 4.06 -26.85 1.88
CA ASP A 115 4.87 -25.68 2.18
C ASP A 115 6.00 -26.04 3.17
N ALA A 116 7.27 -25.98 2.73
CA ALA A 116 8.44 -26.32 3.53
C ALA A 116 9.50 -25.20 3.52
N LEU A 117 10.24 -25.06 4.63
CA LEU A 117 11.34 -24.12 4.81
C LEU A 117 12.59 -24.86 5.27
N CYS A 118 13.63 -24.84 4.44
CA CYS A 118 14.98 -25.25 4.82
C CYS A 118 15.66 -24.14 5.62
N VAL A 119 15.98 -24.43 6.89
CA VAL A 119 16.69 -23.52 7.80
C VAL A 119 18.13 -24.00 7.98
N ALA A 120 19.07 -23.15 7.58
CA ALA A 120 20.51 -23.44 7.55
C ALA A 120 21.34 -22.40 8.33
N PRO A 121 22.53 -22.79 8.84
CA PRO A 121 23.44 -21.90 9.56
C PRO A 121 24.14 -20.89 8.64
N ARG A 122 24.78 -19.89 9.24
CA ARG A 122 25.31 -18.69 8.57
C ARG A 122 26.29 -18.95 7.43
N HIS A 123 27.02 -20.07 7.44
CA HIS A 123 28.00 -20.41 6.39
C HIS A 123 27.40 -21.14 5.18
N VAL A 124 26.10 -21.42 5.15
CA VAL A 124 25.42 -22.04 3.98
C VAL A 124 24.69 -20.95 3.20
N ASP A 125 25.13 -20.68 1.97
CA ASP A 125 24.64 -19.56 1.17
C ASP A 125 23.39 -19.91 0.34
N ARG A 126 22.63 -18.90 -0.11
CA ARG A 126 21.45 -19.12 -0.97
C ARG A 126 21.83 -19.76 -2.32
N SER A 127 23.00 -19.42 -2.85
CA SER A 127 23.59 -20.06 -4.01
C SER A 127 23.83 -21.56 -3.79
N ASP A 128 24.25 -21.96 -2.58
CA ASP A 128 24.48 -23.38 -2.26
C ASP A 128 23.15 -24.16 -2.34
N PHE A 129 22.04 -23.54 -1.92
CA PHE A 129 20.70 -24.14 -2.00
C PHE A 129 20.22 -24.31 -3.45
N PHE A 130 20.41 -23.33 -4.33
CA PHE A 130 20.01 -23.43 -5.74
C PHE A 130 20.99 -24.19 -6.63
N THR A 131 22.18 -24.54 -6.13
CA THR A 131 23.15 -25.39 -6.83
C THR A 131 23.27 -26.76 -6.17
N SER A 132 24.10 -26.89 -5.13
CA SER A 132 24.41 -28.18 -4.50
C SER A 132 23.21 -28.92 -3.89
N PHE A 133 22.23 -28.23 -3.27
CA PHE A 133 21.03 -28.91 -2.78
C PHE A 133 20.07 -29.29 -3.91
N TYR A 134 19.93 -28.42 -4.92
CA TYR A 134 19.16 -28.71 -6.13
C TYR A 134 19.71 -29.95 -6.87
N ASP A 135 21.02 -30.02 -7.07
CA ASP A 135 21.68 -31.17 -7.69
C ASP A 135 21.60 -32.43 -6.80
N LYS A 136 21.65 -32.30 -5.47
CA LYS A 136 21.38 -33.43 -4.57
C LYS A 136 19.96 -33.98 -4.76
N LEU A 137 18.93 -33.11 -4.73
CA LEU A 137 17.53 -33.51 -4.97
C LEU A 137 17.35 -34.20 -6.33
N LYS A 138 18.02 -33.71 -7.37
CA LYS A 138 17.97 -34.24 -8.74
C LYS A 138 18.50 -35.67 -8.89
N LEU A 139 19.28 -36.17 -7.92
CA LEU A 139 19.84 -37.53 -7.94
C LEU A 139 18.92 -38.58 -7.28
N HIS A 140 17.83 -38.19 -6.63
CA HIS A 140 16.89 -39.11 -5.99
C HIS A 140 15.80 -39.59 -6.95
N GLU A 141 15.57 -40.92 -7.01
CA GLU A 141 14.56 -41.52 -7.90
C GLU A 141 13.12 -41.11 -7.56
N GLU A 142 12.88 -40.73 -6.30
CA GLU A 142 11.57 -40.26 -5.82
C GLU A 142 11.22 -38.85 -6.33
N VAL A 143 12.21 -38.08 -6.82
CA VAL A 143 12.07 -36.67 -7.19
C VAL A 143 11.71 -36.52 -8.68
N LYS A 144 10.60 -35.83 -8.94
CA LYS A 144 10.10 -35.48 -10.27
C LYS A 144 9.78 -33.99 -10.35
N ASP A 145 9.61 -33.48 -11.57
CA ASP A 145 9.15 -32.11 -11.86
C ASP A 145 9.95 -31.01 -11.12
N LEU A 146 11.23 -31.29 -10.84
CA LEU A 146 12.14 -30.42 -10.11
C LEU A 146 12.40 -29.14 -10.90
N ARG A 147 12.08 -27.99 -10.30
CA ARG A 147 12.20 -26.65 -10.89
C ARG A 147 12.60 -25.63 -9.83
N ALA A 148 13.59 -24.81 -10.13
CA ALA A 148 14.01 -23.70 -9.28
C ALA A 148 13.43 -22.37 -9.78
N VAL A 149 12.99 -21.51 -8.86
CA VAL A 149 12.57 -20.13 -9.13
C VAL A 149 13.32 -19.22 -8.15
N GLU A 150 14.58 -18.90 -8.47
CA GLU A 150 15.44 -18.08 -7.61
C GLU A 150 15.02 -16.59 -7.60
N GLU A 151 14.63 -16.05 -8.76
CA GLU A 151 14.23 -14.65 -8.94
C GLU A 151 12.80 -14.33 -8.42
N ALA A 152 12.19 -15.26 -7.69
CA ALA A 152 10.89 -15.06 -7.07
C ALA A 152 10.94 -14.05 -5.90
N PHE A 153 9.81 -13.40 -5.63
CA PHE A 153 9.64 -12.54 -4.43
C PHE A 153 10.03 -13.26 -3.11
N VAL A 154 9.74 -14.57 -3.05
CA VAL A 154 10.33 -15.53 -2.09
C VAL A 154 10.97 -16.67 -2.90
N PRO A 155 12.30 -16.79 -2.94
CA PRO A 155 12.99 -17.82 -3.72
C PRO A 155 12.62 -19.25 -3.29
N VAL A 156 12.28 -20.12 -4.25
CA VAL A 156 11.70 -21.45 -4.01
C VAL A 156 12.25 -22.52 -4.97
N ILE A 157 12.46 -23.74 -4.46
CA ILE A 157 12.58 -24.96 -5.27
C ILE A 157 11.25 -25.70 -5.17
N ARG A 158 10.66 -26.06 -6.30
CA ARG A 158 9.49 -26.95 -6.36
C ARG A 158 9.86 -28.31 -6.89
N LEU A 159 9.20 -29.33 -6.38
CA LEU A 159 9.34 -30.70 -6.85
C LEU A 159 8.06 -31.50 -6.57
N CYS A 160 7.95 -32.64 -7.25
CA CYS A 160 7.02 -33.70 -6.93
C CYS A 160 7.83 -34.86 -6.31
N PHE A 161 7.77 -35.02 -4.98
CA PHE A 161 8.48 -36.08 -4.26
C PHE A 161 7.50 -37.24 -3.98
N ASP A 162 7.79 -38.44 -4.49
CA ASP A 162 6.90 -39.60 -4.37
C ASP A 162 5.43 -39.28 -4.73
N GLY A 163 5.19 -38.42 -5.72
CA GLY A 163 3.84 -38.03 -6.17
C GLY A 163 3.17 -36.90 -5.36
N ILE A 164 3.88 -36.28 -4.41
CA ILE A 164 3.39 -35.14 -3.61
C ILE A 164 4.13 -33.87 -4.02
N GLU A 165 3.41 -32.81 -4.34
CA GLU A 165 3.99 -31.49 -4.64
C GLU A 165 4.53 -30.83 -3.37
N ILE A 166 5.76 -30.31 -3.44
CA ILE A 166 6.47 -29.68 -2.31
C ILE A 166 7.15 -28.41 -2.80
N ASP A 167 6.88 -27.30 -2.10
CA ASP A 167 7.52 -26.00 -2.30
C ASP A 167 8.51 -25.77 -1.15
N ILE A 168 9.82 -25.86 -1.43
CA ILE A 168 10.91 -25.69 -0.45
C ILE A 168 11.49 -24.28 -0.57
N LEU A 169 11.26 -23.47 0.46
CA LEU A 169 11.89 -22.18 0.68
C LEU A 169 13.25 -22.34 1.38
N PHE A 170 14.09 -21.30 1.33
CA PHE A 170 15.38 -21.27 2.03
C PHE A 170 15.56 -20.00 2.89
N ALA A 171 15.96 -20.22 4.15
CA ALA A 171 16.38 -19.19 5.08
C ALA A 171 17.72 -19.56 5.76
N ARG A 172 18.68 -18.64 5.65
CA ARG A 172 19.95 -18.68 6.37
C ARG A 172 19.86 -17.83 7.63
N LEU A 173 20.12 -18.41 8.79
CA LEU A 173 20.13 -17.68 10.08
C LEU A 173 21.54 -17.20 10.44
N ALA A 174 21.61 -16.19 11.30
CA ALA A 174 22.87 -15.64 11.82
C ALA A 174 23.52 -16.52 12.92
N LEU A 175 23.27 -17.83 12.91
CA LEU A 175 23.74 -18.82 13.88
C LEU A 175 24.83 -19.71 13.27
N GLN A 176 25.78 -20.19 14.08
CA GLN A 176 26.83 -21.11 13.63
C GLN A 176 26.32 -22.55 13.49
N THR A 177 25.35 -22.94 14.32
CA THR A 177 24.67 -24.23 14.33
C THR A 177 23.17 -24.02 14.43
N ILE A 178 22.38 -24.98 13.95
CA ILE A 178 20.91 -24.95 14.02
C ILE A 178 20.44 -26.00 15.03
N PRO A 179 19.96 -25.60 16.23
CA PRO A 179 19.52 -26.54 17.26
C PRO A 179 18.14 -27.14 16.94
N GLU A 180 17.88 -28.34 17.45
CA GLU A 180 16.62 -29.08 17.18
C GLU A 180 15.39 -28.45 17.81
N ASP A 181 15.55 -27.74 18.93
CA ASP A 181 14.52 -27.01 19.66
C ASP A 181 14.35 -25.54 19.21
N LEU A 182 14.99 -25.14 18.10
CA LEU A 182 14.89 -23.80 17.52
C LEU A 182 13.43 -23.37 17.29
N ASP A 183 13.03 -22.29 17.97
CA ASP A 183 11.75 -21.62 17.77
C ASP A 183 11.92 -20.41 16.85
N LEU A 184 11.33 -20.48 15.65
CA LEU A 184 11.45 -19.42 14.64
C LEU A 184 10.70 -18.14 15.00
N ARG A 185 9.86 -18.14 16.03
CA ARG A 185 9.08 -16.97 16.48
C ARG A 185 9.93 -15.89 17.14
N ASP A 186 11.12 -16.21 17.63
CA ASP A 186 12.02 -15.21 18.21
C ASP A 186 12.40 -14.14 17.17
N ASP A 187 11.97 -12.90 17.43
CA ASP A 187 12.28 -11.72 16.60
C ASP A 187 13.80 -11.46 16.51
N SER A 188 14.58 -11.91 17.48
CA SER A 188 16.03 -11.76 17.48
C SER A 188 16.69 -12.46 16.28
N LEU A 189 16.08 -13.54 15.76
CA LEU A 189 16.56 -14.29 14.60
C LEU A 189 16.52 -13.47 13.30
N LEU A 190 15.70 -12.42 13.23
CA LEU A 190 15.58 -11.56 12.04
C LEU A 190 16.71 -10.50 11.94
N LYS A 191 17.52 -10.33 12.98
CA LYS A 191 18.60 -9.34 13.02
C LYS A 191 19.64 -9.61 11.93
N ASN A 192 19.93 -8.58 11.12
CA ASN A 192 20.93 -8.59 10.05
C ASN A 192 20.71 -9.69 8.98
N LEU A 193 19.45 -10.11 8.75
CA LEU A 193 19.11 -11.03 7.66
C LEU A 193 18.80 -10.28 6.35
N ASP A 194 19.14 -10.93 5.22
CA ASP A 194 18.68 -10.53 3.89
C ASP A 194 17.14 -10.60 3.82
N ILE A 195 16.51 -9.63 3.14
CA ILE A 195 15.05 -9.50 3.06
C ILE A 195 14.37 -10.76 2.51
N ARG A 196 15.03 -11.53 1.63
CA ARG A 196 14.52 -12.82 1.12
C ARG A 196 14.50 -13.89 2.21
N CYS A 197 15.47 -13.91 3.13
CA CYS A 197 15.43 -14.80 4.30
C CYS A 197 14.28 -14.42 5.24
N ILE A 198 14.06 -13.13 5.50
CA ILE A 198 12.94 -12.64 6.33
C ILE A 198 11.60 -13.06 5.72
N ARG A 199 11.41 -12.85 4.41
CA ARG A 199 10.21 -13.29 3.67
C ARG A 199 10.00 -14.81 3.76
N SER A 200 11.07 -15.61 3.62
CA SER A 200 10.99 -17.07 3.78
C SER A 200 10.60 -17.51 5.19
N LEU A 201 11.11 -16.85 6.23
CA LEU A 201 10.80 -17.16 7.64
C LEU A 201 9.36 -16.80 8.02
N ASN A 202 8.79 -15.75 7.42
CA ASN A 202 7.44 -15.27 7.77
C ASN A 202 6.34 -16.33 7.58
N GLY A 203 6.46 -17.23 6.59
CA GLY A 203 5.48 -18.31 6.39
C GLY A 203 5.36 -19.22 7.63
N CYS A 204 6.49 -19.67 8.17
CA CYS A 204 6.54 -20.47 9.40
C CYS A 204 6.09 -19.66 10.62
N ARG A 205 6.64 -18.46 10.80
CA ARG A 205 6.35 -17.58 11.94
C ARG A 205 4.86 -17.27 12.07
N VAL A 206 4.21 -16.87 10.98
CA VAL A 206 2.76 -16.59 10.96
C VAL A 206 1.94 -17.84 11.26
N THR A 207 2.34 -18.99 10.71
CA THR A 207 1.61 -20.25 10.92
C THR A 207 1.64 -20.70 12.38
N ASP A 208 2.82 -20.68 13.00
CA ASP A 208 2.97 -21.08 14.40
C ASP A 208 2.39 -20.04 15.37
N GLU A 209 2.44 -18.73 15.07
CA GLU A 209 1.71 -17.71 15.85
C GLU A 209 0.19 -17.97 15.83
N ILE A 210 -0.40 -18.26 14.67
CA ILE A 210 -1.85 -18.57 14.58
C ILE A 210 -2.22 -19.76 15.50
N LEU A 211 -1.41 -20.82 15.51
CA LEU A 211 -1.65 -22.00 16.36
C LEU A 211 -1.54 -21.70 17.86
N HIS A 212 -0.71 -20.72 18.25
CA HIS A 212 -0.58 -20.28 19.64
C HIS A 212 -1.62 -19.21 20.06
N LEU A 213 -2.26 -18.54 19.09
CA LEU A 213 -3.24 -17.49 19.31
C LEU A 213 -4.70 -17.97 19.28
N VAL A 214 -4.93 -19.29 19.15
CA VAL A 214 -6.25 -19.91 19.28
C VAL A 214 -6.42 -20.70 20.59
N PRO A 215 -7.60 -20.66 21.23
CA PRO A 215 -7.85 -21.34 22.51
C PRO A 215 -8.06 -22.85 22.38
N ASN A 216 -8.49 -23.34 21.21
CA ASN A 216 -8.64 -24.76 20.91
C ASN A 216 -8.29 -25.02 19.43
N ILE A 217 -7.21 -25.78 19.20
CA ILE A 217 -6.65 -26.00 17.86
C ILE A 217 -7.55 -26.89 17.00
N ASP A 218 -8.23 -27.88 17.58
CA ASP A 218 -9.02 -28.85 16.79
C ASP A 218 -10.37 -28.28 16.35
N ASN A 219 -11.02 -27.50 17.22
CA ASN A 219 -12.18 -26.68 16.83
C ASN A 219 -11.80 -25.68 15.74
N PHE A 220 -10.66 -24.98 15.89
CA PHE A 220 -10.12 -24.09 14.86
C PHE A 220 -9.90 -24.81 13.52
N ARG A 221 -9.26 -25.99 13.51
CA ARG A 221 -9.01 -26.80 12.31
C ARG A 221 -10.30 -27.20 11.61
N LEU A 222 -11.29 -27.71 12.34
CA LEU A 222 -12.55 -28.16 11.77
C LEU A 222 -13.37 -26.98 11.19
N THR A 223 -13.44 -25.85 11.90
CA THR A 223 -14.04 -24.62 11.36
C THR A 223 -13.30 -24.13 10.12
N LEU A 224 -11.97 -24.13 10.12
CA LEU A 224 -11.17 -23.66 8.98
C LEU A 224 -11.33 -24.56 7.75
N ARG A 225 -11.43 -25.89 7.91
CA ARG A 225 -11.77 -26.80 6.80
C ARG A 225 -13.14 -26.46 6.19
N ALA A 226 -14.16 -26.22 7.02
CA ALA A 226 -15.48 -25.82 6.56
C ALA A 226 -15.46 -24.46 5.81
N ILE A 227 -14.81 -23.44 6.38
CA ILE A 227 -14.70 -22.11 5.75
C ILE A 227 -13.89 -22.15 4.45
N LYS A 228 -12.80 -22.94 4.38
CA LYS A 228 -12.03 -23.12 3.12
C LYS A 228 -12.86 -23.79 2.03
N LEU A 229 -13.66 -24.81 2.37
CA LEU A 229 -14.56 -25.46 1.42
C LEU A 229 -15.64 -24.47 0.93
N TRP A 230 -16.34 -23.81 1.86
CA TRP A 230 -17.33 -22.79 1.55
C TRP A 230 -16.77 -21.69 0.63
N ALA A 231 -15.62 -21.10 0.96
CA ALA A 231 -15.02 -20.03 0.17
C ALA A 231 -14.63 -20.49 -1.26
N LYS A 232 -14.22 -21.76 -1.43
CA LYS A 232 -14.00 -22.35 -2.76
C LYS A 232 -15.31 -22.55 -3.51
N CYS A 233 -16.34 -23.14 -2.90
CA CYS A 233 -17.66 -23.35 -3.53
C CYS A 233 -18.35 -22.04 -3.92
N HIS A 234 -18.14 -20.97 -3.15
CA HIS A 234 -18.72 -19.65 -3.37
C HIS A 234 -17.87 -18.74 -4.28
N ASN A 235 -16.78 -19.25 -4.86
CA ASN A 235 -15.91 -18.54 -5.82
C ASN A 235 -15.19 -17.30 -5.24
N ILE A 236 -14.80 -17.36 -3.96
CA ILE A 236 -14.15 -16.25 -3.22
C ILE A 236 -12.82 -16.66 -2.56
N TYR A 237 -12.13 -17.65 -3.15
CA TYR A 237 -10.82 -18.15 -2.67
C TYR A 237 -9.74 -17.93 -3.74
N SER A 238 -9.09 -16.76 -3.75
CA SER A 238 -7.85 -16.48 -4.51
C SER A 238 -7.25 -15.13 -4.11
N ASN A 239 -6.04 -15.13 -3.54
CA ASN A 239 -5.31 -13.88 -3.25
C ASN A 239 -4.85 -13.14 -4.51
N ILE A 240 -4.54 -13.89 -5.59
CA ILE A 240 -4.05 -13.33 -6.85
C ILE A 240 -5.14 -12.48 -7.51
N LEU A 241 -6.41 -12.88 -7.38
CA LEU A 241 -7.57 -12.21 -7.97
C LEU A 241 -8.29 -11.23 -7.03
N GLY A 242 -7.70 -10.93 -5.87
CA GLY A 242 -8.23 -9.92 -4.94
C GLY A 242 -9.25 -10.45 -3.92
N PHE A 243 -9.41 -11.77 -3.80
CA PHE A 243 -10.12 -12.41 -2.71
C PHE A 243 -9.15 -12.85 -1.59
N LEU A 244 -9.63 -13.62 -0.62
CA LEU A 244 -8.80 -14.12 0.47
C LEU A 244 -8.06 -15.42 0.08
N GLY A 245 -6.77 -15.46 0.41
CA GLY A 245 -5.96 -16.69 0.39
C GLY A 245 -6.07 -17.49 1.70
N GLY A 246 -5.42 -18.66 1.74
CA GLY A 246 -5.53 -19.61 2.86
C GLY A 246 -5.14 -19.05 4.23
N VAL A 247 -4.07 -18.25 4.29
CA VAL A 247 -3.62 -17.60 5.55
C VAL A 247 -4.62 -16.56 6.03
N SER A 248 -5.18 -15.75 5.12
CA SER A 248 -6.20 -14.74 5.46
C SER A 248 -7.46 -15.39 6.02
N TRP A 249 -7.94 -16.50 5.42
CA TRP A 249 -9.04 -17.29 5.98
C TRP A 249 -8.70 -17.91 7.35
N ALA A 250 -7.47 -18.41 7.53
CA ALA A 250 -7.01 -18.92 8.82
C ALA A 250 -7.06 -17.84 9.91
N MET A 251 -6.65 -16.61 9.61
CA MET A 251 -6.69 -15.51 10.57
C MET A 251 -8.11 -15.06 10.92
N LEU A 252 -9.05 -15.00 9.95
CA LEU A 252 -10.47 -14.73 10.26
C LEU A 252 -11.08 -15.81 11.17
N VAL A 253 -10.79 -17.08 10.91
CA VAL A 253 -11.27 -18.20 11.75
C VAL A 253 -10.61 -18.17 13.13
N ALA A 254 -9.30 -17.89 13.21
CA ALA A 254 -8.60 -17.74 14.49
C ALA A 254 -9.22 -16.61 15.33
N ARG A 255 -9.51 -15.45 14.73
CA ARG A 255 -10.17 -14.34 15.42
C ARG A 255 -11.56 -14.73 15.92
N THR A 256 -12.31 -15.51 15.16
CA THR A 256 -13.61 -16.05 15.61
C THR A 256 -13.44 -16.96 16.83
N CYS A 257 -12.42 -17.81 16.85
CA CYS A 257 -12.12 -18.69 17.99
C CYS A 257 -11.75 -17.89 19.24
N GLN A 258 -10.98 -16.80 19.11
CA GLN A 258 -10.65 -15.90 20.23
C GLN A 258 -11.92 -15.27 20.86
N LEU A 259 -12.89 -14.90 20.04
CA LEU A 259 -14.14 -14.28 20.50
C LEU A 259 -15.12 -15.27 21.15
N TYR A 260 -14.95 -16.58 20.90
CA TYR A 260 -15.83 -17.66 21.37
C TYR A 260 -15.01 -18.89 21.82
N PRO A 261 -14.15 -18.76 22.86
CA PRO A 261 -13.09 -19.72 23.16
C PRO A 261 -13.56 -21.12 23.53
N ASN A 262 -14.78 -21.25 24.06
CA ASN A 262 -15.35 -22.51 24.51
C ASN A 262 -16.30 -23.15 23.49
N ALA A 263 -16.48 -22.55 22.30
CA ALA A 263 -17.44 -23.01 21.31
C ALA A 263 -16.89 -24.13 20.40
N VAL A 264 -17.78 -25.01 19.92
CA VAL A 264 -17.48 -26.08 18.97
C VAL A 264 -17.64 -25.61 17.52
N ALA A 265 -17.12 -26.40 16.56
CA ALA A 265 -17.02 -25.99 15.17
C ALA A 265 -18.37 -25.59 14.52
N SER A 266 -19.49 -26.25 14.84
CA SER A 266 -20.81 -25.87 14.32
C SER A 266 -21.20 -24.43 14.71
N THR A 267 -21.01 -24.09 15.99
CA THR A 267 -21.24 -22.76 16.54
C THR A 267 -20.25 -21.75 15.95
N LEU A 268 -18.96 -22.12 15.85
CA LEU A 268 -17.90 -21.26 15.32
C LEU A 268 -18.12 -20.90 13.85
N VAL A 269 -18.53 -21.84 12.99
CA VAL A 269 -18.86 -21.54 11.57
C VAL A 269 -20.01 -20.52 11.47
N ARG A 270 -21.05 -20.64 12.29
CA ARG A 270 -22.12 -19.63 12.34
C ARG A 270 -21.63 -18.28 12.89
N LYS A 271 -20.79 -18.30 13.94
CA LYS A 271 -20.25 -17.09 14.57
C LYS A 271 -19.27 -16.35 13.67
N PHE A 272 -18.53 -17.07 12.83
CA PHE A 272 -17.69 -16.49 11.78
C PHE A 272 -18.51 -15.58 10.86
N PHE A 273 -19.60 -16.09 10.29
CA PHE A 273 -20.47 -15.29 9.44
C PHE A 273 -21.09 -14.10 10.17
N LEU A 274 -21.57 -14.30 11.41
CA LEU A 274 -22.12 -13.22 12.23
C LEU A 274 -21.11 -12.10 12.51
N VAL A 275 -19.83 -12.45 12.76
CA VAL A 275 -18.79 -11.46 13.05
C VAL A 275 -18.41 -10.70 11.79
N PHE A 276 -18.24 -11.38 10.65
CA PHE A 276 -17.72 -10.75 9.43
C PHE A 276 -18.79 -10.17 8.48
N SER A 277 -20.08 -10.49 8.66
CA SER A 277 -21.18 -9.75 8.00
C SER A 277 -21.39 -8.36 8.60
N GLU A 278 -21.16 -8.23 9.91
CA GLU A 278 -21.34 -6.98 10.68
C GLU A 278 -20.01 -6.25 10.96
N TRP A 279 -18.88 -6.73 10.42
CA TRP A 279 -17.58 -6.10 10.66
C TRP A 279 -17.46 -4.76 9.95
N GLU A 280 -17.14 -3.71 10.70
CA GLU A 280 -17.01 -2.33 10.21
C GLU A 280 -15.69 -2.13 9.44
N TRP A 281 -15.61 -2.65 8.21
CA TRP A 281 -14.48 -2.42 7.32
C TRP A 281 -14.32 -0.91 7.01
N PRO A 282 -13.10 -0.35 7.05
CA PRO A 282 -11.80 -1.02 6.99
C PRO A 282 -11.10 -1.25 8.34
N ASN A 283 -11.82 -1.37 9.47
CA ASN A 283 -11.18 -1.71 10.75
C ASN A 283 -10.39 -3.04 10.64
N PRO A 284 -9.13 -3.11 11.11
CA PRO A 284 -8.26 -4.26 10.86
C PRO A 284 -8.59 -5.46 11.75
N VAL A 285 -8.50 -6.65 11.17
CA VAL A 285 -8.53 -7.91 11.93
C VAL A 285 -7.13 -8.19 12.47
N LEU A 286 -6.95 -8.01 13.79
CA LEU A 286 -5.73 -8.30 14.54
C LEU A 286 -5.92 -9.55 15.43
N LEU A 287 -4.89 -10.41 15.49
CA LEU A 287 -4.86 -11.59 16.36
C LEU A 287 -4.09 -11.39 17.68
N LYS A 288 -3.18 -10.43 17.72
CA LYS A 288 -2.48 -9.95 18.92
C LYS A 288 -2.14 -8.46 18.75
N GLU A 289 -1.74 -7.79 19.83
CA GLU A 289 -1.21 -6.44 19.74
C GLU A 289 0.11 -6.44 18.94
N PRO A 290 0.35 -5.47 18.04
CA PRO A 290 1.61 -5.35 17.33
C PRO A 290 2.72 -4.89 18.29
N GLU A 291 3.83 -5.63 18.30
CA GLU A 291 5.02 -5.31 19.09
C GLU A 291 5.95 -4.40 18.28
N GLU A 292 6.37 -3.27 18.84
CA GLU A 292 7.35 -2.36 18.21
C GLU A 292 8.77 -2.96 18.32
N GLN A 293 9.43 -3.16 17.17
CA GLN A 293 10.78 -3.71 17.08
C GLN A 293 11.70 -2.83 16.22
N ASN A 294 12.90 -2.58 16.72
CA ASN A 294 13.89 -1.65 16.13
C ASN A 294 14.67 -2.26 14.94
N LEU A 295 14.03 -3.01 14.05
CA LEU A 295 14.68 -3.65 12.90
C LEU A 295 14.43 -2.94 11.55
N ASN A 296 13.73 -1.79 11.55
CA ASN A 296 13.44 -0.96 10.37
C ASN A 296 12.80 -1.72 9.19
N LEU A 297 12.11 -2.83 9.46
CA LEU A 297 11.37 -3.58 8.46
C LEU A 297 10.01 -2.91 8.17
N PRO A 298 9.45 -3.04 6.96
CA PRO A 298 8.11 -2.55 6.67
C PRO A 298 7.07 -3.23 7.57
N VAL A 299 6.36 -2.45 8.37
CA VAL A 299 5.24 -2.90 9.21
C VAL A 299 3.96 -2.22 8.72
N TRP A 300 2.86 -2.96 8.66
CA TRP A 300 1.55 -2.40 8.37
C TRP A 300 1.10 -1.51 9.53
N ASP A 301 1.00 -0.21 9.30
CA ASP A 301 0.44 0.74 10.27
C ASP A 301 -0.11 1.99 9.55
N PRO A 302 -1.45 2.11 9.42
CA PRO A 302 -2.09 3.23 8.73
C PRO A 302 -1.91 4.57 9.45
N ARG A 303 -1.41 4.60 10.70
CA ARG A 303 -1.08 5.85 11.39
C ARG A 303 0.13 6.51 10.73
N VAL A 304 1.20 5.75 10.50
CA VAL A 304 2.49 6.23 9.98
C VAL A 304 2.65 6.07 8.47
N ASN A 305 2.04 5.06 7.86
CA ASN A 305 2.11 4.80 6.43
C ASN A 305 0.80 5.21 5.72
N PRO A 306 0.79 6.25 4.87
CA PRO A 306 -0.41 6.68 4.16
C PRO A 306 -0.97 5.61 3.20
N SER A 307 -0.12 4.75 2.61
CA SER A 307 -0.56 3.69 1.69
C SER A 307 -1.50 2.69 2.38
N ASP A 308 -1.18 2.34 3.62
CA ASP A 308 -1.93 1.38 4.43
C ASP A 308 -3.36 1.84 4.76
N ARG A 309 -3.65 3.14 4.65
CA ARG A 309 -4.98 3.74 4.87
C ARG A 309 -5.98 3.39 3.78
N TYR A 310 -5.51 3.03 2.58
CA TYR A 310 -6.36 2.69 1.44
C TYR A 310 -6.77 1.20 1.41
N HIS A 311 -6.26 0.37 2.32
CA HIS A 311 -6.61 -1.04 2.41
C HIS A 311 -8.09 -1.23 2.80
N LEU A 312 -8.87 -1.85 1.91
CA LEU A 312 -10.33 -1.88 2.02
C LEU A 312 -10.89 -2.94 2.98
N MET A 313 -10.10 -3.98 3.28
CA MET A 313 -10.45 -5.12 4.13
C MET A 313 -9.19 -5.70 4.80
N PRO A 314 -8.50 -4.95 5.70
CA PRO A 314 -7.19 -5.35 6.21
C PRO A 314 -7.25 -6.50 7.22
N ILE A 315 -6.44 -7.54 6.99
CA ILE A 315 -6.28 -8.70 7.87
C ILE A 315 -4.78 -8.87 8.12
N ILE A 316 -4.35 -8.72 9.37
CA ILE A 316 -2.94 -8.45 9.66
C ILE A 316 -2.25 -9.68 10.23
N THR A 317 -1.08 -10.02 9.67
CA THR A 317 -0.28 -11.15 10.13
C THR A 317 0.26 -10.92 11.54
N PRO A 318 0.14 -11.88 12.48
CA PRO A 318 0.52 -11.69 13.88
C PRO A 318 2.03 -11.57 14.10
N ALA A 319 2.86 -12.29 13.33
CA ALA A 319 4.31 -12.26 13.48
C ALA A 319 4.91 -10.94 12.99
N TYR A 320 5.94 -10.45 13.67
CA TYR A 320 6.74 -9.33 13.19
C TYR A 320 7.61 -9.75 11.98
N PRO A 321 7.81 -8.89 10.96
CA PRO A 321 7.09 -7.64 10.74
C PRO A 321 5.66 -7.88 10.24
N GLN A 322 4.69 -7.25 10.89
CA GLN A 322 3.27 -7.45 10.61
C GLN A 322 2.92 -6.83 9.24
N GLN A 323 2.13 -7.54 8.43
CA GLN A 323 1.74 -7.13 7.08
C GLN A 323 0.25 -7.39 6.85
N ASN A 324 -0.37 -6.62 5.96
CA ASN A 324 -1.74 -6.88 5.52
C ASN A 324 -1.75 -8.05 4.51
N SER A 325 -2.40 -9.18 4.85
CA SER A 325 -2.51 -10.35 3.96
C SER A 325 -3.61 -10.23 2.90
N THR A 326 -4.30 -9.10 2.84
CA THR A 326 -5.42 -8.82 1.93
C THR A 326 -5.33 -7.46 1.24
N TYR A 327 -4.12 -6.95 1.02
CA TYR A 327 -3.87 -5.70 0.27
C TYR A 327 -4.37 -5.77 -1.19
N ASN A 328 -4.58 -6.96 -1.74
CA ASN A 328 -5.12 -7.15 -3.09
C ASN A 328 -6.64 -6.91 -3.22
N VAL A 329 -7.37 -6.80 -2.10
CA VAL A 329 -8.84 -6.64 -2.08
C VAL A 329 -9.26 -5.30 -2.66
N SER A 330 -10.12 -5.35 -3.66
CA SER A 330 -10.72 -4.21 -4.38
C SER A 330 -12.14 -3.88 -3.88
N VAL A 331 -12.78 -2.86 -4.45
CA VAL A 331 -14.17 -2.50 -4.08
C VAL A 331 -15.12 -3.65 -4.46
N SER A 332 -14.97 -4.20 -5.66
CA SER A 332 -15.75 -5.32 -6.18
C SER A 332 -15.66 -6.56 -5.32
N THR A 333 -14.43 -7.02 -5.05
CA THR A 333 -14.17 -8.26 -4.33
C THR A 333 -14.62 -8.15 -2.87
N ARG A 334 -14.44 -7.00 -2.21
CA ARG A 334 -15.02 -6.73 -0.89
C ARG A 334 -16.55 -6.79 -0.90
N MET A 335 -17.21 -6.19 -1.88
CA MET A 335 -18.68 -6.21 -1.98
C MET A 335 -19.21 -7.63 -2.16
N VAL A 336 -18.57 -8.45 -2.98
CA VAL A 336 -18.92 -9.87 -3.14
C VAL A 336 -18.79 -10.61 -1.80
N MET A 337 -17.65 -10.48 -1.10
CA MET A 337 -17.42 -11.22 0.14
C MET A 337 -18.37 -10.82 1.27
N ILE A 338 -18.71 -9.53 1.40
CA ILE A 338 -19.71 -9.06 2.39
C ILE A 338 -21.09 -9.68 2.12
N GLU A 339 -21.48 -9.79 0.85
CA GLU A 339 -22.75 -10.43 0.46
C GLU A 339 -22.74 -11.94 0.72
N GLU A 340 -21.65 -12.63 0.37
CA GLU A 340 -21.50 -14.07 0.67
C GLU A 340 -21.46 -14.35 2.19
N PHE A 341 -20.89 -13.45 3.02
CA PHE A 341 -20.97 -13.57 4.49
C PHE A 341 -22.41 -13.47 5.02
N LYS A 342 -23.22 -12.56 4.47
CA LYS A 342 -24.64 -12.41 4.82
C LYS A 342 -25.45 -13.65 4.43
N GLN A 343 -25.17 -14.22 3.25
CA GLN A 343 -25.81 -15.46 2.80
C GLN A 343 -25.39 -16.66 3.67
N GLY A 344 -24.11 -16.77 4.02
CA GLY A 344 -23.60 -17.76 4.99
C GLY A 344 -24.24 -17.64 6.38
N LEU A 345 -24.47 -16.42 6.86
CA LEU A 345 -25.20 -16.18 8.13
C LEU A 345 -26.66 -16.66 8.05
N ALA A 346 -27.35 -16.37 6.94
CA ALA A 346 -28.73 -16.81 6.74
C ALA A 346 -28.84 -18.36 6.69
N ILE A 347 -27.98 -19.02 5.91
CA ILE A 347 -27.94 -20.48 5.79
C ILE A 347 -27.60 -21.13 7.14
N THR A 348 -26.59 -20.65 7.85
CA THR A 348 -26.21 -21.21 9.17
C THR A 348 -27.24 -20.93 10.26
N HIS A 349 -28.06 -19.88 10.12
CA HIS A 349 -29.22 -19.66 10.97
C HIS A 349 -30.34 -20.67 10.70
N GLU A 350 -30.63 -20.99 9.43
CA GLU A 350 -31.58 -22.04 9.06
C GLU A 350 -31.13 -23.42 9.55
N ILE A 351 -29.85 -23.75 9.43
CA ILE A 351 -29.26 -25.02 9.93
C ILE A 351 -29.45 -25.15 11.45
N LEU A 352 -29.19 -24.09 12.22
CA LEU A 352 -29.43 -24.10 13.67
C LEU A 352 -30.91 -24.35 14.02
N LEU A 353 -31.83 -23.79 13.24
CA LEU A 353 -33.27 -24.01 13.38
C LEU A 353 -33.75 -25.35 12.80
N SER A 354 -32.84 -26.22 12.34
CA SER A 354 -33.14 -27.49 11.67
C SER A 354 -34.05 -27.34 10.44
N LYS A 355 -33.93 -26.21 9.73
CA LYS A 355 -34.65 -25.91 8.48
C LYS A 355 -33.82 -26.16 7.22
N ALA A 356 -32.52 -26.41 7.38
CA ALA A 356 -31.59 -26.76 6.33
C ALA A 356 -30.52 -27.72 6.89
N GLU A 357 -29.84 -28.46 6.01
CA GLU A 357 -28.67 -29.27 6.36
C GLU A 357 -27.38 -28.58 5.91
N TRP A 358 -26.23 -29.01 6.44
CA TRP A 358 -24.93 -28.40 6.12
C TRP A 358 -24.56 -28.44 4.63
N SER A 359 -25.12 -29.36 3.84
CA SER A 359 -24.91 -29.42 2.39
C SER A 359 -25.25 -28.10 1.71
N LYS A 360 -26.30 -27.41 2.17
CA LYS A 360 -26.76 -26.12 1.63
C LYS A 360 -25.71 -25.02 1.75
N LEU A 361 -24.80 -25.10 2.74
CA LEU A 361 -23.69 -24.17 2.89
C LEU A 361 -22.55 -24.43 1.90
N PHE A 362 -22.49 -25.61 1.28
CA PHE A 362 -21.43 -25.99 0.34
C PHE A 362 -21.94 -26.15 -1.10
N GLU A 363 -23.22 -25.86 -1.35
CA GLU A 363 -23.82 -25.78 -2.67
C GLU A 363 -23.20 -24.60 -3.45
N ALA A 364 -22.48 -24.89 -4.53
CA ALA A 364 -21.88 -23.87 -5.38
C ALA A 364 -22.97 -23.00 -6.03
N PRO A 365 -23.01 -21.68 -5.79
CA PRO A 365 -24.01 -20.81 -6.42
C PRO A 365 -23.90 -20.83 -7.93
N SER A 366 -25.01 -20.60 -8.63
CA SER A 366 -25.08 -20.57 -10.10
C SER A 366 -24.41 -19.31 -10.68
N PHE A 367 -23.08 -19.21 -10.57
CA PHE A 367 -22.28 -18.04 -10.98
C PHE A 367 -22.65 -17.54 -12.38
N PHE A 368 -22.70 -18.45 -13.37
CA PHE A 368 -23.05 -18.17 -14.77
C PHE A 368 -24.51 -17.76 -15.01
N GLN A 369 -25.35 -17.80 -13.98
CA GLN A 369 -26.74 -17.35 -13.99
C GLN A 369 -26.98 -16.11 -13.11
N LYS A 370 -26.12 -15.86 -12.12
CA LYS A 370 -26.19 -14.77 -11.12
C LYS A 370 -26.15 -13.37 -11.76
N TYR A 371 -25.30 -13.18 -12.77
CA TYR A 371 -25.12 -11.90 -13.47
C TYR A 371 -25.88 -11.85 -14.81
N LYS A 372 -26.22 -10.64 -15.26
CA LYS A 372 -26.88 -10.41 -16.56
C LYS A 372 -25.88 -10.30 -17.72
N HIS A 373 -24.68 -9.81 -17.41
CA HIS A 373 -23.58 -9.52 -18.33
C HIS A 373 -22.30 -10.15 -17.79
N TYR A 374 -21.41 -10.55 -18.70
CA TYR A 374 -20.13 -11.17 -18.37
C TYR A 374 -19.05 -10.67 -19.34
N ILE A 375 -17.80 -10.69 -18.90
CA ILE A 375 -16.64 -10.74 -19.78
C ILE A 375 -16.08 -12.16 -19.74
N VAL A 376 -15.73 -12.71 -20.90
CA VAL A 376 -14.94 -13.94 -21.02
C VAL A 376 -13.53 -13.54 -21.46
N LEU A 377 -12.53 -13.97 -20.70
CA LEU A 377 -11.12 -13.87 -21.08
C LEU A 377 -10.65 -15.21 -21.60
N LEU A 378 -9.94 -15.23 -22.72
CA LEU A 378 -9.34 -16.41 -23.35
C LEU A 378 -7.82 -16.22 -23.39
N ALA A 379 -7.07 -17.20 -22.92
CA ALA A 379 -5.61 -17.23 -23.03
C ALA A 379 -5.17 -18.56 -23.66
N SER A 380 -4.43 -18.49 -24.77
CA SER A 380 -3.95 -19.66 -25.49
C SER A 380 -2.45 -19.58 -25.80
N ALA A 381 -1.84 -20.75 -25.98
CA ALA A 381 -0.42 -20.92 -26.32
C ALA A 381 -0.25 -22.16 -27.22
N PRO A 382 0.88 -22.30 -27.95
CA PRO A 382 1.07 -23.42 -28.87
C PRO A 382 1.49 -24.74 -28.19
N THR A 383 1.92 -24.71 -26.92
CA THR A 383 2.19 -25.93 -26.11
C THR A 383 1.62 -25.83 -24.70
N GLU A 384 1.38 -26.97 -24.06
CA GLU A 384 0.88 -27.05 -22.68
C GLU A 384 1.83 -26.39 -21.65
N LYS A 385 3.15 -26.50 -21.83
CA LYS A 385 4.14 -25.84 -20.94
C LYS A 385 3.99 -24.32 -21.01
N GLN A 386 4.01 -23.77 -22.23
CA GLN A 386 3.80 -22.34 -22.46
C GLN A 386 2.41 -21.90 -22.00
N ARG A 387 1.37 -22.74 -22.14
CA ARG A 387 0.02 -22.43 -21.62
C ARG A 387 0.06 -22.21 -20.11
N LEU A 388 0.72 -23.08 -19.35
CA LEU A 388 0.82 -22.92 -17.89
C LEU A 388 1.55 -21.64 -17.48
N GLU A 389 2.66 -21.31 -18.16
CA GLU A 389 3.42 -20.07 -17.93
C GLU A 389 2.59 -18.83 -18.31
N TRP A 390 1.94 -18.85 -19.47
CA TRP A 390 1.08 -17.77 -19.97
C TRP A 390 -0.16 -17.55 -19.09
N VAL A 391 -0.83 -18.63 -18.68
CA VAL A 391 -1.98 -18.60 -17.77
C VAL A 391 -1.62 -17.96 -16.44
N GLY A 392 -0.46 -18.30 -15.85
CA GLY A 392 0.02 -17.68 -14.62
C GLY A 392 0.31 -16.17 -14.78
N LEU A 393 0.86 -15.76 -15.93
CA LEU A 393 1.05 -14.34 -16.25
C LEU A 393 -0.29 -13.63 -16.37
N VAL A 394 -1.20 -14.12 -17.21
CA VAL A 394 -2.52 -13.51 -17.45
C VAL A 394 -3.31 -13.38 -16.15
N GLU A 395 -3.37 -14.44 -15.34
CA GLU A 395 -4.09 -14.45 -14.06
C GLU A 395 -3.57 -13.35 -13.10
N SER A 396 -2.25 -13.14 -13.04
CA SER A 396 -1.64 -12.09 -12.23
C SER A 396 -2.06 -10.67 -12.64
N LYS A 397 -2.56 -10.48 -13.87
CA LYS A 397 -2.95 -9.19 -14.43
C LYS A 397 -4.45 -8.94 -14.44
N ILE A 398 -5.32 -9.94 -14.25
CA ILE A 398 -6.79 -9.76 -14.32
C ILE A 398 -7.30 -8.66 -13.37
N ARG A 399 -6.63 -8.44 -12.23
CA ARG A 399 -6.94 -7.32 -11.31
C ARG A 399 -6.78 -5.92 -11.93
N ILE A 400 -5.94 -5.76 -12.95
CA ILE A 400 -5.80 -4.50 -13.71
C ILE A 400 -7.12 -4.22 -14.44
N LEU A 401 -7.68 -5.22 -15.14
CA LEU A 401 -8.99 -5.11 -15.78
C LEU A 401 -10.09 -4.80 -14.74
N VAL A 402 -10.13 -5.51 -13.61
CA VAL A 402 -11.08 -5.21 -12.52
C VAL A 402 -10.95 -3.76 -12.04
N GLY A 403 -9.73 -3.25 -11.88
CA GLY A 403 -9.46 -1.87 -11.48
C GLY A 403 -9.87 -0.81 -12.52
N SER A 404 -9.77 -1.12 -13.81
CA SER A 404 -10.33 -0.27 -14.88
C SER A 404 -11.86 -0.29 -14.88
N LEU A 405 -12.46 -1.49 -14.82
CA LEU A 405 -13.91 -1.66 -14.75
C LEU A 405 -14.53 -1.01 -13.49
N GLU A 406 -13.82 -0.97 -12.35
CA GLU A 406 -14.26 -0.24 -11.14
C GLU A 406 -14.28 1.29 -11.31
N LYS A 407 -13.47 1.83 -12.23
CA LYS A 407 -13.46 3.27 -12.58
C LYS A 407 -14.54 3.63 -13.60
N ASN A 408 -15.05 2.65 -14.36
CA ASN A 408 -16.07 2.86 -15.37
C ASN A 408 -17.40 3.32 -14.73
N GLU A 409 -17.92 4.47 -15.15
CA GLU A 409 -19.11 5.08 -14.55
C GLU A 409 -20.35 4.19 -14.63
N PHE A 410 -20.44 3.27 -15.59
CA PHE A 410 -21.60 2.38 -15.76
C PHE A 410 -21.50 1.07 -14.98
N ILE A 411 -20.37 0.77 -14.33
CA ILE A 411 -20.16 -0.48 -13.60
C ILE A 411 -20.29 -0.26 -12.08
N THR A 412 -20.96 -1.20 -11.42
CA THR A 412 -21.09 -1.30 -9.95
C THR A 412 -20.13 -2.33 -9.37
N LEU A 413 -19.91 -3.44 -10.09
CA LEU A 413 -19.18 -4.61 -9.63
C LEU A 413 -18.65 -5.41 -10.82
N ALA A 414 -17.37 -5.82 -10.76
CA ALA A 414 -16.79 -6.85 -11.61
C ALA A 414 -16.31 -8.04 -10.74
N HIS A 415 -17.02 -9.17 -10.81
CA HIS A 415 -16.74 -10.38 -10.05
C HIS A 415 -16.04 -11.43 -10.95
N VAL A 416 -14.72 -11.55 -10.84
CA VAL A 416 -13.94 -12.61 -11.49
C VAL A 416 -14.24 -13.95 -10.83
N ASN A 417 -14.62 -14.99 -11.58
CA ASN A 417 -14.60 -16.36 -11.04
C ASN A 417 -13.14 -16.82 -10.88
N PRO A 418 -12.67 -17.20 -9.67
CA PRO A 418 -11.32 -17.70 -9.48
C PRO A 418 -11.04 -19.07 -10.11
N GLN A 419 -12.08 -19.83 -10.47
CA GLN A 419 -11.91 -21.05 -11.25
C GLN A 419 -11.81 -20.70 -12.74
N SER A 420 -10.68 -21.05 -13.35
CA SER A 420 -10.52 -21.09 -14.81
C SER A 420 -10.97 -22.45 -15.38
N PHE A 421 -11.25 -22.47 -16.68
CA PHE A 421 -11.77 -23.64 -17.40
C PHE A 421 -11.01 -23.83 -18.72
N PRO A 422 -10.89 -25.06 -19.25
CA PRO A 422 -10.52 -25.25 -20.64
C PRO A 422 -11.55 -24.57 -21.55
N ALA A 423 -11.09 -23.78 -22.52
CA ALA A 423 -11.97 -23.13 -23.49
C ALA A 423 -12.50 -24.14 -24.53
N PRO A 424 -13.62 -23.84 -25.22
CA PRO A 424 -14.00 -24.56 -26.44
C PRO A 424 -12.88 -24.49 -27.48
N LYS A 425 -12.72 -25.56 -28.29
CA LYS A 425 -11.81 -25.55 -29.43
C LYS A 425 -12.36 -24.64 -30.54
N GLU A 426 -11.50 -23.79 -31.10
CA GLU A 426 -11.78 -23.04 -32.32
C GLU A 426 -11.50 -23.89 -33.55
N ASN A 427 -10.45 -24.71 -33.54
CA ASN A 427 -10.09 -25.61 -34.63
C ASN A 427 -10.24 -27.10 -34.20
N PRO A 428 -11.13 -27.88 -34.83
CA PRO A 428 -11.28 -29.31 -34.50
C PRO A 428 -10.08 -30.16 -34.92
N ASP A 429 -9.30 -29.73 -35.92
CA ASP A 429 -8.20 -30.49 -36.54
C ASP A 429 -6.85 -30.31 -35.83
N LYS A 430 -6.79 -29.47 -34.79
CA LYS A 430 -5.58 -29.22 -33.99
C LYS A 430 -5.81 -29.44 -32.50
N GLU A 431 -4.73 -29.74 -31.78
CA GLU A 431 -4.70 -29.60 -30.32
C GLU A 431 -4.46 -28.12 -29.99
N GLU A 432 -5.34 -27.56 -29.17
CA GLU A 432 -5.33 -26.15 -28.79
C GLU A 432 -5.26 -26.06 -27.26
N PHE A 433 -4.23 -25.38 -26.76
CA PHE A 433 -3.98 -25.22 -25.34
C PHE A 433 -4.58 -23.88 -24.89
N CYS A 434 -5.91 -23.81 -24.77
CA CYS A 434 -6.66 -22.60 -24.43
C CYS A 434 -7.37 -22.69 -23.07
N THR A 435 -7.28 -21.64 -22.26
CA THR A 435 -7.87 -21.50 -20.91
C THR A 435 -8.72 -20.24 -20.85
N MET A 436 -9.88 -20.33 -20.19
CA MET A 436 -10.81 -19.21 -20.05
C MET A 436 -11.14 -18.87 -18.60
N TRP A 437 -11.38 -17.58 -18.36
CA TRP A 437 -11.98 -17.06 -17.13
C TRP A 437 -13.28 -16.32 -17.46
N VAL A 438 -14.20 -16.28 -16.50
CA VAL A 438 -15.49 -15.58 -16.65
C VAL A 438 -15.65 -14.56 -15.52
N ILE A 439 -15.91 -13.31 -15.90
CA ILE A 439 -16.08 -12.17 -15.00
C ILE A 439 -17.54 -11.72 -15.07
N GLY A 440 -18.29 -11.84 -13.97
CA GLY A 440 -19.67 -11.37 -13.87
C GLY A 440 -19.76 -9.87 -13.62
N LEU A 441 -20.61 -9.16 -14.37
CA LEU A 441 -20.78 -7.71 -14.27
C LEU A 441 -22.13 -7.33 -13.66
N VAL A 442 -22.12 -6.33 -12.77
CA VAL A 442 -23.32 -5.59 -12.36
C VAL A 442 -23.19 -4.15 -12.84
N LEU A 443 -24.19 -3.70 -13.57
CA LEU A 443 -24.26 -2.37 -14.16
C LEU A 443 -25.03 -1.43 -13.22
N LYS A 444 -24.64 -0.14 -13.17
CA LYS A 444 -25.43 0.90 -12.52
C LYS A 444 -26.73 1.07 -13.28
N LYS A 445 -27.86 1.18 -12.58
CA LYS A 445 -29.14 1.54 -13.21
C LYS A 445 -29.11 3.04 -13.51
N PRO A 446 -29.25 3.49 -14.77
CA PRO A 446 -29.51 4.90 -15.03
C PRO A 446 -30.92 5.24 -14.54
N GLU A 447 -31.11 6.45 -14.01
CA GLU A 447 -32.43 6.91 -13.56
C GLU A 447 -33.36 7.29 -14.73
N ASN A 448 -32.82 7.41 -15.95
CA ASN A 448 -33.58 7.67 -17.18
C ASN A 448 -33.01 6.86 -18.37
N SER A 449 -33.91 6.53 -19.31
CA SER A 449 -33.71 5.79 -20.57
C SER A 449 -33.57 4.27 -20.51
N GLU A 450 -34.35 3.62 -21.38
CA GLU A 450 -34.29 2.20 -21.70
C GLU A 450 -33.08 1.91 -22.61
N VAL A 451 -32.35 0.83 -22.32
CA VAL A 451 -31.23 0.29 -23.11
C VAL A 451 -30.01 1.23 -23.26
N LEU A 452 -29.15 1.24 -22.23
CA LEU A 452 -27.74 1.58 -22.43
C LEU A 452 -27.02 0.43 -23.16
N SER A 453 -26.53 0.68 -24.36
CA SER A 453 -25.44 -0.10 -24.96
C SER A 453 -24.13 0.33 -24.30
N ILE A 454 -23.71 -0.40 -23.26
CA ILE A 454 -22.42 -0.14 -22.62
C ILE A 454 -21.32 -0.71 -23.51
N ASP A 455 -20.47 0.19 -23.99
CA ASP A 455 -19.23 -0.17 -24.66
C ASP A 455 -18.14 -0.39 -23.62
N LEU A 456 -17.54 -1.59 -23.64
CA LEU A 456 -16.40 -1.98 -22.79
C LEU A 456 -15.14 -2.25 -23.63
N THR A 457 -15.19 -1.97 -24.94
CA THR A 457 -14.12 -2.31 -25.89
C THR A 457 -12.82 -1.59 -25.53
N TYR A 458 -12.89 -0.33 -25.09
CA TYR A 458 -11.70 0.41 -24.65
C TYR A 458 -11.05 -0.19 -23.40
N ASP A 459 -11.84 -0.46 -22.34
CA ASP A 459 -11.33 -1.06 -21.09
C ASP A 459 -10.70 -2.44 -21.35
N ILE A 460 -11.32 -3.21 -22.24
CA ILE A 460 -10.86 -4.52 -22.67
C ILE A 460 -9.57 -4.43 -23.50
N GLN A 461 -9.53 -3.59 -24.53
CA GLN A 461 -8.35 -3.44 -25.40
C GLN A 461 -7.15 -2.90 -24.60
N SER A 462 -7.37 -1.90 -23.74
CA SER A 462 -6.34 -1.34 -22.86
C SER A 462 -5.74 -2.40 -21.93
N PHE A 463 -6.55 -3.32 -21.41
CA PHE A 463 -6.09 -4.47 -20.65
C PHE A 463 -5.27 -5.45 -21.50
N THR A 464 -5.79 -5.86 -22.66
CA THR A 464 -5.11 -6.76 -23.62
C THR A 464 -3.73 -6.22 -24.01
N ASP A 465 -3.63 -4.95 -24.39
CA ASP A 465 -2.39 -4.28 -24.75
C ASP A 465 -1.41 -4.21 -23.57
N THR A 466 -1.92 -3.99 -22.36
CA THR A 466 -1.11 -3.97 -21.12
C THR A 466 -0.53 -5.35 -20.81
N VAL A 467 -1.30 -6.43 -21.02
CA VAL A 467 -0.83 -7.81 -20.81
C VAL A 467 0.28 -8.16 -21.80
N TYR A 468 0.09 -7.92 -23.10
CA TYR A 468 1.15 -8.15 -24.11
C TYR A 468 2.41 -7.32 -23.81
N ARG A 469 2.26 -6.01 -23.55
CA ARG A 469 3.38 -5.11 -23.27
C ARG A 469 4.20 -5.56 -22.05
N GLN A 470 3.54 -5.92 -20.95
CA GLN A 470 4.24 -6.39 -19.75
C GLN A 470 4.88 -7.77 -19.94
N ALA A 471 4.27 -8.67 -20.72
CA ALA A 471 4.85 -9.97 -21.04
C ALA A 471 6.11 -9.85 -21.93
N ILE A 472 6.06 -8.99 -22.94
CA ILE A 472 7.21 -8.69 -23.83
C ILE A 472 8.35 -8.07 -23.01
N ASN A 473 8.07 -7.03 -22.20
CA ASN A 473 9.08 -6.36 -21.39
C ASN A 473 9.74 -7.30 -20.35
N SER A 474 8.98 -8.25 -19.80
CA SER A 474 9.48 -9.25 -18.86
C SER A 474 10.11 -10.50 -19.52
N LYS A 475 10.18 -10.54 -20.87
CA LYS A 475 10.68 -11.68 -21.66
C LYS A 475 9.93 -13.01 -21.39
N MET A 476 8.69 -12.91 -20.93
CA MET A 476 7.78 -14.05 -20.71
C MET A 476 6.76 -14.24 -21.86
N PHE A 477 6.91 -13.48 -22.94
CA PHE A 477 6.11 -13.62 -24.15
C PHE A 477 6.84 -14.45 -25.21
N GLU A 478 6.16 -15.46 -25.74
CA GLU A 478 6.61 -16.23 -26.90
C GLU A 478 5.63 -16.07 -28.08
N MET A 479 6.11 -16.32 -29.29
CA MET A 479 5.29 -16.24 -30.49
C MET A 479 4.13 -17.25 -30.42
N ASP A 480 2.96 -16.84 -30.91
CA ASP A 480 1.68 -17.55 -30.80
C ASP A 480 1.07 -17.70 -29.39
N MET A 481 1.65 -17.09 -28.34
CA MET A 481 0.88 -16.78 -27.12
C MET A 481 -0.16 -15.70 -27.42
N LYS A 482 -1.42 -15.93 -27.03
CA LYS A 482 -2.54 -15.02 -27.31
C LYS A 482 -3.40 -14.80 -26.07
N ILE A 483 -3.90 -13.59 -25.93
CA ILE A 483 -5.00 -13.23 -25.04
C ILE A 483 -6.07 -12.50 -25.85
N ASP A 484 -7.33 -12.88 -25.63
CA ASP A 484 -8.53 -12.24 -26.18
C ASP A 484 -9.60 -12.10 -25.09
N ALA A 485 -10.56 -11.20 -25.28
CA ALA A 485 -11.48 -10.75 -24.27
C ALA A 485 -12.78 -10.22 -24.89
N MET A 486 -13.94 -10.79 -24.48
CA MET A 486 -15.23 -10.48 -25.09
C MET A 486 -16.34 -10.23 -24.06
N HIS A 487 -17.20 -9.23 -24.32
CA HIS A 487 -18.39 -8.96 -23.53
C HIS A 487 -19.60 -9.75 -24.06
N LEU A 488 -20.27 -10.48 -23.16
CA LEU A 488 -21.41 -11.35 -23.47
C LEU A 488 -22.58 -11.11 -22.53
N ARG A 489 -23.80 -11.25 -23.03
CA ARG A 489 -25.02 -11.34 -22.20
C ARG A 489 -25.16 -12.77 -21.68
N ARG A 490 -25.84 -12.94 -20.55
CA ARG A 490 -26.10 -14.27 -19.94
C ARG A 490 -26.65 -15.33 -20.92
N LYS A 491 -27.46 -14.92 -21.91
CA LYS A 491 -28.03 -15.83 -22.91
C LYS A 491 -26.98 -16.38 -23.90
N GLU A 492 -25.97 -15.59 -24.22
CA GLU A 492 -24.90 -15.93 -25.18
C GLU A 492 -23.83 -16.81 -24.50
N LEU A 493 -23.49 -16.51 -23.24
CA LEU A 493 -22.50 -17.27 -22.45
C LEU A 493 -22.77 -18.79 -22.41
N HIS A 494 -24.04 -19.21 -22.43
CA HIS A 494 -24.41 -20.63 -22.45
C HIS A 494 -23.89 -21.41 -23.66
N GLN A 495 -23.50 -20.74 -24.75
CA GLN A 495 -22.96 -21.38 -25.96
C GLN A 495 -21.45 -21.69 -25.84
N LEU A 496 -20.74 -21.02 -24.93
CA LEU A 496 -19.27 -21.18 -24.73
C LEU A 496 -18.90 -22.03 -23.51
N LEU A 497 -19.85 -22.29 -22.60
CA LEU A 497 -19.58 -23.08 -21.40
C LEU A 497 -19.65 -24.60 -21.69
N PRO A 498 -18.65 -25.40 -21.27
CA PRO A 498 -18.70 -26.85 -21.40
C PRO A 498 -19.94 -27.47 -20.72
N ASN A 499 -20.52 -28.51 -21.33
CA ASN A 499 -21.74 -29.16 -20.85
C ASN A 499 -21.68 -29.60 -19.37
N HIS A 500 -20.52 -30.02 -18.87
CA HIS A 500 -20.35 -30.43 -17.47
C HIS A 500 -20.45 -29.26 -16.47
N VAL A 501 -20.15 -28.03 -16.90
CA VAL A 501 -20.33 -26.80 -16.10
C VAL A 501 -21.81 -26.43 -16.02
N LEU A 502 -22.59 -26.73 -17.06
CA LEU A 502 -24.03 -26.45 -17.15
C LEU A 502 -24.90 -27.48 -16.40
N GLN A 503 -24.44 -28.73 -16.28
CA GLN A 503 -25.26 -29.84 -15.75
C GLN A 503 -25.40 -29.90 -14.21
N LYS A 504 -24.56 -29.20 -13.44
CA LYS A 504 -24.62 -29.22 -11.95
C LYS A 504 -25.95 -28.72 -11.34
N ASN A 505 -26.82 -28.07 -12.12
CA ASN A 505 -28.05 -27.45 -11.63
C ASN A 505 -29.34 -28.24 -11.95
N LYS A 506 -29.25 -29.50 -12.40
CA LYS A 506 -30.40 -30.43 -12.40
C LYS A 506 -30.29 -31.37 -11.21
N THR A 507 -30.62 -30.85 -10.02
CA THR A 507 -30.81 -31.68 -8.82
C THR A 507 -31.98 -32.65 -9.01
N HIS A 508 -31.88 -33.80 -8.35
CA HIS A 508 -32.87 -34.88 -8.38
C HIS A 508 -34.29 -34.38 -8.08
N SER A 509 -35.16 -34.41 -9.08
CA SER A 509 -36.59 -34.66 -8.86
C SER A 509 -36.78 -36.16 -8.82
N MET A 510 -37.17 -36.71 -7.66
CA MET A 510 -37.75 -38.05 -7.63
C MET A 510 -39.14 -37.96 -8.26
N GLU A 511 -39.30 -38.53 -9.46
CA GLU A 511 -40.57 -39.06 -9.92
C GLU A 511 -40.35 -40.44 -10.53
N ASP A 512 -41.34 -41.30 -10.31
CA ASP A 512 -41.26 -42.75 -10.31
C ASP A 512 -40.76 -43.43 -11.59
N VAL A 513 -40.06 -44.55 -11.35
CA VAL A 513 -40.17 -45.83 -12.07
C VAL A 513 -40.88 -45.81 -13.44
N ARG A 514 -40.10 -45.88 -14.52
CA ARG A 514 -40.33 -46.86 -15.59
C ARG A 514 -39.08 -47.17 -16.41
N LEU A 515 -39.06 -48.37 -16.97
CA LEU A 515 -37.89 -49.03 -17.57
C LEU A 515 -37.62 -48.62 -19.03
N THR A 516 -36.33 -48.66 -19.36
CA THR A 516 -35.66 -48.86 -20.67
C THR A 516 -36.49 -49.18 -21.93
N ALA A 517 -36.13 -48.56 -23.07
CA ALA A 517 -36.03 -49.27 -24.35
C ALA A 517 -35.13 -48.57 -25.39
N LEU A 518 -34.60 -49.39 -26.31
CA LEU A 518 -33.73 -49.08 -27.46
C LEU A 518 -34.14 -50.05 -28.61
N ASN A 519 -34.02 -49.75 -29.91
CA ASN A 519 -33.56 -48.53 -30.58
C ASN A 519 -34.26 -48.38 -31.95
N ASP A 520 -34.04 -47.25 -32.63
CA ASP A 520 -34.16 -47.05 -34.08
C ASP A 520 -35.50 -47.28 -34.84
N SER A 521 -35.79 -46.27 -35.67
CA SER A 521 -36.33 -46.35 -37.04
C SER A 521 -37.84 -46.50 -37.33
N SER A 522 -38.29 -45.60 -38.22
CA SER A 522 -39.41 -45.68 -39.19
C SER A 522 -40.86 -46.02 -38.74
N LEU A 523 -41.75 -45.06 -39.06
CA LEU A 523 -43.09 -45.20 -39.67
C LEU A 523 -44.08 -46.29 -39.22
N ASP A 524 -45.25 -45.80 -38.83
CA ASP A 524 -46.60 -46.39 -38.94
C ASP A 524 -47.05 -47.45 -37.89
N SER A 525 -48.30 -47.87 -38.02
CA SER A 525 -49.27 -48.04 -36.92
C SER A 525 -49.60 -49.48 -36.45
N SER A 526 -50.17 -49.56 -35.23
CA SER A 526 -51.18 -50.53 -34.72
C SER A 526 -50.84 -51.57 -33.60
N ALA A 527 -51.75 -51.65 -32.62
CA ALA A 527 -52.27 -52.76 -31.79
C ALA A 527 -51.42 -53.64 -30.80
N ASP A 528 -51.87 -53.61 -29.53
CA ASP A 528 -52.15 -54.71 -28.56
C ASP A 528 -51.10 -55.69 -27.94
N SER A 529 -50.96 -55.55 -26.59
CA SER A 529 -51.13 -56.60 -25.53
C SER A 529 -50.03 -57.61 -25.05
N GLU A 530 -49.64 -57.42 -23.77
CA GLU A 530 -49.50 -58.38 -22.63
C GLU A 530 -48.30 -59.38 -22.37
N ASN A 531 -47.71 -59.20 -21.16
CA ASN A 531 -47.39 -60.16 -20.05
C ASN A 531 -46.14 -61.11 -19.93
N SER A 532 -45.33 -60.83 -18.87
CA SER A 532 -44.77 -61.77 -17.83
C SER A 532 -43.57 -62.74 -18.13
N VAL A 533 -42.72 -63.30 -17.22
CA VAL A 533 -42.26 -63.06 -15.80
C VAL A 533 -40.99 -63.94 -15.44
N SER A 534 -39.96 -63.35 -14.77
CA SER A 534 -38.92 -63.87 -13.80
C SER A 534 -37.91 -65.07 -13.99
N VAL A 535 -36.58 -64.81 -13.74
CA VAL A 535 -35.61 -65.44 -12.74
C VAL A 535 -35.18 -66.96 -12.90
N PRO A 536 -34.05 -67.58 -12.39
CA PRO A 536 -32.93 -67.23 -11.44
C PRO A 536 -31.43 -67.57 -11.85
N SER A 537 -30.47 -67.41 -10.89
CA SER A 537 -29.00 -67.76 -10.84
C SER A 537 -28.72 -69.25 -10.41
N PRO A 538 -27.52 -69.75 -9.93
CA PRO A 538 -26.13 -69.20 -9.71
C PRO A 538 -24.88 -70.14 -10.00
N ALA A 539 -23.64 -69.61 -9.78
CA ALA A 539 -22.36 -70.31 -9.38
C ALA A 539 -21.53 -71.20 -10.40
N SER A 540 -20.23 -71.58 -10.24
CA SER A 540 -18.99 -70.99 -9.61
C SER A 540 -17.67 -71.85 -9.78
N THR A 541 -16.45 -71.28 -9.61
CA THR A 541 -15.09 -71.91 -9.37
C THR A 541 -14.33 -72.62 -10.55
N VAL A 542 -12.99 -72.94 -10.61
CA VAL A 542 -11.76 -72.72 -9.78
C VAL A 542 -10.38 -72.80 -10.57
N LYS A 543 -9.25 -72.49 -9.88
CA LYS A 543 -7.76 -72.48 -10.18
C LYS A 543 -7.08 -73.45 -11.20
N THR A 544 -6.03 -72.98 -11.93
CA THR A 544 -4.55 -73.14 -11.68
C THR A 544 -3.68 -72.41 -12.76
N GLY A 545 -2.42 -72.01 -12.47
CA GLY A 545 -1.45 -71.38 -13.42
C GLY A 545 -0.42 -72.37 -14.02
N PRO A 546 0.75 -71.97 -14.62
CA PRO A 546 1.44 -70.66 -14.56
C PRO A 546 2.10 -70.17 -15.90
N VAL A 547 3.12 -69.30 -15.80
CA VAL A 547 4.19 -68.89 -16.77
C VAL A 547 4.13 -67.43 -17.29
N THR A 548 5.32 -66.83 -17.34
CA THR A 548 5.68 -65.41 -17.51
C THR A 548 5.77 -64.92 -18.95
N GLY A 549 5.41 -63.66 -19.19
CA GLY A 549 5.76 -62.91 -20.40
C GLY A 549 5.28 -61.46 -20.31
N SER A 550 6.18 -60.48 -20.45
CA SER A 550 5.85 -59.05 -20.34
C SER A 550 5.09 -58.53 -21.57
N SER A 551 4.05 -57.72 -21.36
CA SER A 551 3.50 -56.84 -22.40
C SER A 551 3.14 -55.48 -21.82
N GLN A 552 3.43 -54.43 -22.61
CA GLN A 552 3.23 -53.03 -22.22
C GLN A 552 1.74 -52.67 -22.33
N GLY A 553 1.13 -52.25 -21.22
CA GLY A 553 -0.21 -51.66 -21.21
C GLY A 553 -0.15 -50.14 -21.20
N ARG A 554 -0.50 -49.49 -22.32
CA ARG A 554 -0.78 -48.05 -22.36
C ARG A 554 -2.06 -47.78 -21.56
N ASN A 555 -1.96 -47.06 -20.44
CA ASN A 555 -3.10 -46.42 -19.79
C ASN A 555 -2.88 -44.91 -19.76
N SER A 556 -3.85 -44.18 -20.31
CA SER A 556 -3.85 -42.70 -20.36
C SER A 556 -4.04 -42.11 -18.96
N PRO A 557 -3.28 -41.07 -18.56
CA PRO A 557 -3.43 -40.44 -17.25
C PRO A 557 -4.63 -39.48 -17.22
N ALA A 558 -5.25 -39.38 -16.04
CA ALA A 558 -6.26 -38.36 -15.75
C ALA A 558 -5.58 -36.99 -15.51
N LEU A 559 -6.24 -35.90 -15.92
CA LEU A 559 -5.70 -34.54 -15.78
C LEU A 559 -5.55 -34.13 -14.31
N ALA A 560 -4.32 -33.83 -13.91
CA ALA A 560 -3.99 -33.14 -12.67
C ALA A 560 -4.17 -31.62 -12.85
N VAL A 561 -4.74 -30.95 -11.85
CA VAL A 561 -4.88 -29.49 -11.83
C VAL A 561 -3.64 -28.89 -11.18
N MET A 562 -2.68 -28.45 -11.99
CA MET A 562 -1.50 -27.76 -11.47
C MET A 562 -1.85 -26.34 -11.01
N ALA A 563 -1.69 -26.08 -9.71
CA ALA A 563 -1.75 -24.74 -9.15
C ALA A 563 -0.34 -24.10 -9.26
N ALA A 564 -0.18 -23.12 -10.14
CA ALA A 564 1.07 -22.38 -10.24
C ALA A 564 1.16 -21.32 -9.12
N SER A 565 1.94 -21.59 -8.08
CA SER A 565 2.28 -20.59 -7.05
C SER A 565 3.18 -19.48 -7.63
N ALA A 566 2.57 -18.51 -8.30
CA ALA A 566 3.25 -17.40 -8.97
C ALA A 566 3.67 -16.28 -7.99
N THR A 567 4.91 -16.35 -7.51
CA THR A 567 5.60 -15.27 -6.79
C THR A 567 6.09 -14.19 -7.76
N SER A 568 5.24 -13.22 -8.08
CA SER A 568 5.59 -12.11 -8.98
C SER A 568 6.45 -11.03 -8.31
N VAL A 569 7.51 -10.61 -9.01
CA VAL A 569 8.30 -9.42 -8.70
C VAL A 569 7.65 -8.16 -9.31
N GLN A 570 8.03 -7.01 -8.76
CA GLN A 570 7.46 -5.68 -8.96
C GLN A 570 8.13 -4.92 -10.13
N VAL A 571 7.42 -3.92 -10.69
CA VAL A 571 7.94 -2.55 -10.84
C VAL A 571 6.77 -1.59 -10.64
N THR A 572 6.94 -0.52 -9.85
CA THR A 572 6.21 0.74 -10.02
C THR A 572 7.01 1.88 -9.40
N GLU A 573 7.10 2.99 -10.11
CA GLU A 573 7.76 4.24 -9.69
C GLU A 573 6.96 5.01 -8.63
N VAL A 574 7.57 6.10 -8.14
CA VAL A 574 7.11 6.88 -6.99
C VAL A 574 6.44 8.19 -7.44
N THR A 575 5.25 8.46 -6.92
CA THR A 575 4.75 9.85 -6.74
C THR A 575 3.83 9.83 -5.50
N LEU A 576 4.29 10.25 -4.32
CA LEU A 576 4.30 11.64 -3.85
C LEU A 576 2.93 12.35 -3.95
N GLN A 577 2.20 12.39 -2.85
CA GLN A 577 1.50 13.60 -2.42
C GLN A 577 1.18 13.62 -0.91
N GLN A 578 1.92 14.47 -0.19
CA GLN A 578 1.37 15.52 0.68
C GLN A 578 0.22 15.14 1.64
N GLY A 579 0.61 14.65 2.81
CA GLY A 579 -0.09 14.97 4.05
C GLY A 579 0.59 16.15 4.76
N ASN A 580 -0.20 17.12 5.23
CA ASN A 580 0.25 18.17 6.16
C ASN A 580 -0.83 18.32 7.25
N PRO A 581 -0.54 18.89 8.44
CA PRO A 581 -0.12 18.08 9.59
C PRO A 581 -1.10 18.17 10.79
N GLY A 582 -0.73 17.54 11.92
CA GLY A 582 -1.34 17.80 13.24
C GLY A 582 -1.00 19.19 13.80
N GLU A 583 -1.21 19.52 15.09
CA GLU A 583 -1.69 18.73 16.24
C GLU A 583 -2.07 19.69 17.41
N SER A 584 -2.36 19.14 18.61
CA SER A 584 -2.68 19.73 19.96
C SER A 584 -1.71 20.85 20.48
N PRO A 585 -1.80 21.48 21.70
CA PRO A 585 -2.64 21.22 22.93
C PRO A 585 -3.11 22.45 23.82
N GLY A 586 -3.82 22.18 24.95
CA GLY A 586 -3.84 22.90 26.28
C GLY A 586 -4.31 24.39 26.42
N GLY A 587 -4.93 24.87 27.52
CA GLY A 587 -5.42 24.29 28.79
C GLY A 587 -5.92 25.36 29.84
N ALA A 588 -6.23 24.93 31.08
CA ALA A 588 -6.44 25.68 32.36
C ALA A 588 -7.85 26.23 32.79
N SER A 589 -8.25 25.84 34.02
CA SER A 589 -9.24 26.41 35.00
C SER A 589 -10.71 26.63 34.57
N GLU A 590 -11.77 26.46 35.39
CA GLU A 590 -11.90 26.29 36.86
C GLU A 590 -13.19 25.50 37.24
N SER A 591 -13.37 25.23 38.54
CA SER A 591 -14.33 24.33 39.24
C SER A 591 -15.87 24.39 39.01
N VAL A 592 -16.51 23.19 38.89
CA VAL A 592 -17.77 22.72 39.59
C VAL A 592 -19.15 23.31 39.16
N PRO A 593 -20.33 22.60 39.22
CA PRO A 593 -20.69 21.18 39.44
C PRO A 593 -21.53 20.53 38.28
N GLN A 594 -22.01 19.29 38.51
CA GLN A 594 -22.88 18.47 37.65
C GLN A 594 -24.28 19.05 37.34
N THR A 595 -24.78 18.92 36.09
CA THR A 595 -26.19 18.53 35.82
C THR A 595 -26.42 17.98 34.39
N ALA A 596 -27.56 17.32 34.21
CA ALA A 596 -27.95 16.41 33.12
C ALA A 596 -28.06 16.94 31.68
N SER A 597 -27.87 16.00 30.74
CA SER A 597 -28.56 15.81 29.45
C SER A 597 -29.24 16.98 28.72
N GLN A 598 -28.75 17.32 27.53
CA GLN A 598 -29.57 17.59 26.34
C GLN A 598 -28.74 17.54 25.04
N ALA A 599 -29.34 17.10 23.94
CA ALA A 599 -28.69 17.04 22.62
C ALA A 599 -28.56 18.45 22.02
N ALA A 600 -27.37 18.80 21.52
CA ALA A 600 -27.08 20.12 20.96
C ALA A 600 -26.82 20.04 19.44
N VAL A 601 -27.65 20.78 18.69
CA VAL A 601 -27.48 21.00 17.24
C VAL A 601 -26.25 21.88 16.99
N SER A 602 -25.46 21.56 15.97
CA SER A 602 -24.29 22.35 15.58
C SER A 602 -24.68 23.76 15.09
N PRO A 603 -23.96 24.82 15.47
CA PRO A 603 -24.25 26.18 15.01
C PRO A 603 -23.84 26.38 13.54
N PRO A 604 -24.56 27.22 12.77
CA PRO A 604 -24.27 27.45 11.36
C PRO A 604 -22.93 28.20 11.13
N PRO A 605 -22.29 28.00 9.96
CA PRO A 605 -20.99 28.59 9.66
C PRO A 605 -21.03 30.11 9.46
N LYS A 606 -19.90 30.79 9.72
CA LYS A 606 -19.79 32.27 9.82
C LYS A 606 -19.07 32.91 8.62
N PRO A 607 -19.44 34.14 8.18
CA PRO A 607 -18.90 34.77 6.97
C PRO A 607 -17.41 35.13 7.05
N THR A 608 -16.75 35.10 5.89
CA THR A 608 -15.31 35.28 5.71
C THR A 608 -14.98 36.15 4.50
N ILE A 609 -13.78 36.74 4.48
CA ILE A 609 -13.18 37.39 3.31
C ILE A 609 -11.91 36.62 2.94
N THR A 610 -11.80 36.18 1.69
CA THR A 610 -10.65 35.41 1.17
C THR A 610 -9.79 36.29 0.26
N ARG A 611 -8.47 36.30 0.44
CA ARG A 611 -7.53 37.06 -0.43
C ARG A 611 -7.35 36.35 -1.78
N LEU A 612 -7.50 37.07 -2.88
CA LEU A 612 -7.34 36.54 -4.25
C LEU A 612 -6.03 36.97 -4.93
N VAL A 613 -5.54 38.19 -4.64
CA VAL A 613 -4.28 38.72 -5.21
C VAL A 613 -3.53 39.50 -4.13
N SER A 614 -2.20 39.36 -4.10
CA SER A 614 -1.27 40.23 -3.37
C SER A 614 0.16 40.03 -3.85
N SER A 615 0.99 41.08 -3.78
CA SER A 615 2.43 41.02 -4.07
C SER A 615 3.31 40.77 -2.84
N THR A 616 2.72 40.47 -1.67
CA THR A 616 3.48 40.25 -0.41
C THR A 616 3.01 39.02 0.38
N LEU A 617 4.00 38.25 0.86
CA LEU A 617 3.82 36.95 1.55
C LEU A 617 3.42 37.06 3.03
N LEU A 618 3.33 38.26 3.61
CA LEU A 618 3.21 38.47 5.07
C LEU A 618 1.78 38.53 5.62
N ASP A 619 0.76 38.67 4.76
CA ASP A 619 -0.64 38.83 5.20
C ASP A 619 -1.47 37.54 5.10
N SER A 620 -2.51 37.42 5.93
CA SER A 620 -3.35 36.21 6.00
C SER A 620 -4.20 35.97 4.75
N LEU A 621 -4.39 34.69 4.39
CA LEU A 621 -5.18 34.24 3.23
C LEU A 621 -6.70 34.36 3.43
N VAL A 622 -7.19 34.23 4.67
CA VAL A 622 -8.62 34.30 5.01
C VAL A 622 -8.83 35.09 6.30
N TYR A 623 -9.77 36.05 6.27
CA TYR A 623 -10.19 36.85 7.41
C TYR A 623 -11.61 36.48 7.83
N VAL A 624 -11.78 35.97 9.05
CA VAL A 624 -13.10 35.58 9.59
C VAL A 624 -13.79 36.78 10.24
N LEU A 625 -15.00 37.12 9.78
CA LEU A 625 -15.72 38.30 10.23
C LEU A 625 -16.61 38.01 11.46
N ASN A 626 -15.95 37.69 12.58
CA ASN A 626 -16.58 37.23 13.81
C ASN A 626 -17.08 38.34 14.77
N ARG A 627 -16.74 39.62 14.53
CA ARG A 627 -17.17 40.77 15.35
C ARG A 627 -18.31 41.53 14.68
N GLU A 628 -19.03 42.36 15.46
CA GLU A 628 -20.00 43.32 14.91
C GLU A 628 -19.32 44.39 14.04
N ARG A 629 -18.08 44.76 14.38
CA ARG A 629 -17.27 45.74 13.66
C ARG A 629 -15.82 45.25 13.53
N HIS A 630 -15.28 45.34 12.32
CA HIS A 630 -13.88 45.15 11.99
C HIS A 630 -13.32 46.44 11.39
N THR A 631 -12.10 46.79 11.76
CA THR A 631 -11.28 47.85 11.14
C THR A 631 -10.21 47.22 10.27
N VAL A 632 -10.00 47.76 9.08
CA VAL A 632 -8.99 47.33 8.11
C VAL A 632 -8.01 48.47 7.88
N GLY A 633 -6.70 48.20 7.87
CA GLY A 633 -5.67 49.22 7.64
C GLY A 633 -4.26 48.71 7.90
N GLN A 634 -3.27 49.60 7.86
CA GLN A 634 -1.87 49.28 8.19
C GLN A 634 -1.63 49.36 9.71
N ARG A 635 -0.88 48.40 10.26
CA ARG A 635 -0.50 48.42 11.68
C ARG A 635 0.64 49.40 11.91
N THR A 636 0.42 50.37 12.79
CA THR A 636 1.43 51.35 13.21
C THR A 636 1.56 51.36 14.75
N PRO A 637 2.54 52.05 15.34
CA PRO A 637 2.62 52.18 16.80
C PRO A 637 1.36 52.82 17.43
N SER A 638 0.65 53.67 16.67
CA SER A 638 -0.55 54.39 17.08
C SER A 638 -1.88 53.78 16.59
N SER A 639 -1.87 52.90 15.58
CA SER A 639 -3.06 52.23 15.05
C SER A 639 -2.92 50.70 15.01
N LYS A 640 -3.89 50.00 15.60
CA LYS A 640 -3.96 48.53 15.62
C LYS A 640 -5.30 48.06 15.01
N PRO A 641 -5.44 48.07 13.67
CA PRO A 641 -6.65 47.60 13.01
C PRO A 641 -6.87 46.09 13.24
N SER A 642 -8.12 45.63 13.19
CA SER A 642 -8.46 44.21 13.38
C SER A 642 -8.09 43.31 12.19
N ILE A 643 -7.97 43.90 11.01
CA ILE A 643 -7.43 43.29 9.79
C ILE A 643 -6.26 44.19 9.39
N SER A 644 -5.04 43.70 9.58
CA SER A 644 -3.82 44.41 9.19
C SER A 644 -3.46 44.04 7.76
N LEU A 645 -3.20 45.03 6.92
CA LEU A 645 -2.69 44.86 5.56
C LEU A 645 -1.42 45.71 5.38
N SER A 646 -0.47 45.22 4.60
CA SER A 646 0.94 45.68 4.64
C SER A 646 1.40 46.50 3.43
N ALA A 647 0.57 46.72 2.40
CA ALA A 647 0.93 47.49 1.20
C ALA A 647 1.01 49.03 1.43
N PRO A 648 1.81 49.76 0.63
CA PRO A 648 2.16 51.17 0.88
C PRO A 648 1.02 52.18 0.65
N ASP A 649 -0.06 51.78 -0.01
CA ASP A 649 -1.26 52.59 -0.28
C ASP A 649 -2.43 52.29 0.67
N ILE A 650 -2.23 51.38 1.63
CA ILE A 650 -3.19 51.13 2.71
C ILE A 650 -2.95 52.11 3.85
N LEU A 651 -3.99 52.86 4.21
CA LEU A 651 -3.93 53.81 5.31
C LEU A 651 -3.91 53.09 6.68
N PRO A 652 -3.35 53.70 7.75
CA PRO A 652 -3.38 53.14 9.11
C PRO A 652 -4.79 52.81 9.64
N LEU A 653 -5.81 53.42 9.06
CA LEU A 653 -7.19 52.98 9.08
C LEU A 653 -7.79 53.28 7.69
N HIS A 654 -8.12 52.22 6.93
CA HIS A 654 -8.47 52.27 5.51
C HIS A 654 -9.97 52.08 5.28
N CYS A 655 -10.58 51.09 5.93
CA CYS A 655 -12.04 50.94 5.94
C CYS A 655 -12.54 50.26 7.23
N THR A 656 -13.86 50.32 7.44
CA THR A 656 -14.58 49.59 8.47
C THR A 656 -15.55 48.61 7.81
N LEU A 657 -15.64 47.39 8.32
CA LEU A 657 -16.72 46.44 8.02
C LEU A 657 -17.63 46.36 9.26
N ARG A 658 -18.93 46.58 9.13
CA ARG A 658 -19.89 46.47 10.24
C ARG A 658 -21.12 45.66 9.86
N ARG A 659 -21.70 44.95 10.83
CA ARG A 659 -23.03 44.35 10.69
C ARG A 659 -24.09 45.42 10.94
N HIS A 660 -25.07 45.51 10.05
CA HIS A 660 -26.19 46.42 10.14
C HIS A 660 -27.48 45.63 10.40
N HIS A 661 -28.13 45.91 11.52
CA HIS A 661 -29.47 45.42 11.81
C HIS A 661 -30.49 46.50 11.40
N PRO A 662 -31.29 46.28 10.35
CA PRO A 662 -32.32 47.24 9.96
C PRO A 662 -33.39 47.33 11.06
N SER A 663 -33.61 48.53 11.58
CA SER A 663 -34.64 48.81 12.58
C SER A 663 -36.03 48.89 11.92
N GLY A 664 -36.59 47.74 11.58
CA GLY A 664 -37.93 47.57 11.00
C GLY A 664 -38.44 46.15 11.22
N ARG A 665 -39.74 45.99 11.52
CA ARG A 665 -40.36 44.68 11.80
C ARG A 665 -40.62 43.90 10.50
N GLU A 666 -39.61 43.18 10.01
CA GLU A 666 -39.79 42.01 9.13
C GLU A 666 -38.52 41.15 9.16
N GLN A 667 -38.67 39.83 9.05
CA GLN A 667 -37.58 38.87 9.26
C GLN A 667 -36.58 38.86 8.09
N ALA A 668 -35.44 39.53 8.25
CA ALA A 668 -34.31 39.45 7.33
C ALA A 668 -32.96 39.43 8.10
N GLY A 669 -31.99 38.68 7.58
CA GLY A 669 -30.70 38.42 8.25
C GLY A 669 -29.80 39.65 8.42
N SER A 670 -28.79 39.53 9.29
CA SER A 670 -27.82 40.62 9.54
C SER A 670 -27.02 40.94 8.27
N LEU A 671 -27.17 42.14 7.72
CA LEU A 671 -26.43 42.55 6.53
C LEU A 671 -25.03 43.03 6.90
N LEU A 672 -24.01 42.63 6.16
CA LEU A 672 -22.65 43.14 6.31
C LEU A 672 -22.45 44.37 5.42
N VAL A 673 -21.77 45.39 5.95
CA VAL A 673 -21.64 46.70 5.31
C VAL A 673 -20.19 47.18 5.40
N LEU A 674 -19.64 47.66 4.28
CA LEU A 674 -18.32 48.29 4.15
C LEU A 674 -18.44 49.81 4.17
N GLU A 675 -17.54 50.47 4.91
CA GLU A 675 -17.43 51.92 5.02
C GLU A 675 -15.97 52.33 4.82
N PRO A 676 -15.60 52.90 3.65
CA PRO A 676 -14.25 53.37 3.41
C PRO A 676 -14.00 54.69 4.16
N LEU A 677 -12.78 54.91 4.65
CA LEU A 677 -12.44 56.20 5.24
C LEU A 677 -12.22 57.27 4.15
N PRO A 678 -12.41 58.57 4.48
CA PRO A 678 -12.09 59.66 3.55
C PRO A 678 -10.63 59.57 3.07
N GLY A 679 -10.44 59.52 1.75
CA GLY A 679 -9.12 59.36 1.13
C GLY A 679 -8.62 57.91 0.96
N ALA A 680 -9.35 56.90 1.46
CA ALA A 680 -8.98 55.51 1.27
C ALA A 680 -9.45 54.98 -0.12
N PRO A 681 -8.54 54.53 -1.00
CA PRO A 681 -8.94 53.88 -2.27
C PRO A 681 -9.60 52.52 -1.98
N VAL A 682 -10.92 52.47 -2.16
CA VAL A 682 -11.72 51.25 -2.03
C VAL A 682 -12.72 51.15 -3.19
N ALA A 683 -12.73 49.98 -3.83
CA ALA A 683 -13.69 49.64 -4.87
C ALA A 683 -14.39 48.31 -4.55
N VAL A 684 -15.68 48.20 -4.88
CA VAL A 684 -16.43 46.95 -4.81
C VAL A 684 -16.85 46.56 -6.23
N ASN A 685 -16.54 45.33 -6.65
CA ASN A 685 -16.71 44.86 -8.02
C ASN A 685 -16.12 45.85 -9.05
N PHE A 686 -14.89 46.32 -8.78
CA PHE A 686 -14.13 47.30 -9.58
C PHE A 686 -14.77 48.69 -9.73
N SER A 687 -15.85 48.99 -8.97
CA SER A 687 -16.47 50.32 -8.91
C SER A 687 -16.00 51.07 -7.65
N GLU A 688 -15.37 52.23 -7.80
CA GLU A 688 -14.92 53.06 -6.66
C GLU A 688 -16.10 53.51 -5.78
N VAL A 689 -15.94 53.34 -4.47
CA VAL A 689 -17.02 53.57 -3.50
C VAL A 689 -17.12 55.04 -3.04
N GLY A 690 -16.03 55.81 -3.17
CA GLY A 690 -16.05 57.28 -3.01
C GLY A 690 -16.60 57.78 -1.66
N GLY A 691 -16.25 57.12 -0.56
CA GLY A 691 -16.70 57.49 0.79
C GLY A 691 -18.10 56.97 1.20
N ARG A 692 -18.80 56.23 0.33
CA ARG A 692 -20.17 55.74 0.62
C ARG A 692 -20.18 54.43 1.41
N THR A 693 -21.19 54.26 2.24
CA THR A 693 -21.51 52.99 2.93
C THR A 693 -22.11 51.99 1.93
N VAL A 694 -21.53 50.79 1.78
CA VAL A 694 -21.93 49.76 0.79
C VAL A 694 -22.27 48.43 1.46
N VAL A 695 -23.44 47.86 1.14
CA VAL A 695 -23.84 46.53 1.61
C VAL A 695 -23.15 45.45 0.79
N LEU A 696 -22.48 44.51 1.45
CA LEU A 696 -21.75 43.40 0.80
C LEU A 696 -22.63 42.16 0.64
N ARG A 697 -22.48 41.47 -0.49
CA ARG A 697 -23.23 40.26 -0.88
C ARG A 697 -22.28 39.11 -1.20
N HIS A 698 -22.75 37.87 -1.04
CA HIS A 698 -21.95 36.69 -1.36
C HIS A 698 -21.41 36.75 -2.81
N GLY A 699 -20.09 36.64 -2.95
CA GLY A 699 -19.40 36.73 -4.24
C GLY A 699 -18.86 38.12 -4.60
N ASP A 700 -19.08 39.15 -3.79
CA ASP A 700 -18.53 40.50 -4.05
C ASP A 700 -17.00 40.54 -3.93
N LEU A 701 -16.38 41.25 -4.88
CA LEU A 701 -14.95 41.51 -4.92
C LEU A 701 -14.64 42.88 -4.29
N LEU A 702 -13.69 42.91 -3.36
CA LEU A 702 -13.26 44.07 -2.60
C LEU A 702 -11.83 44.43 -3.01
N SER A 703 -11.65 45.56 -3.70
CA SER A 703 -10.32 46.14 -3.93
C SER A 703 -10.01 47.10 -2.79
N LEU A 704 -8.92 46.85 -2.07
CA LEU A 704 -8.39 47.78 -1.06
C LEU A 704 -7.02 48.23 -1.55
N GLY A 705 -6.92 49.50 -1.94
CA GLY A 705 -5.78 49.97 -2.72
C GLY A 705 -5.67 49.26 -4.08
N LEU A 706 -4.46 49.31 -4.62
CA LEU A 706 -4.01 48.70 -5.86
C LEU A 706 -3.49 47.26 -5.64
N TYR A 707 -3.18 46.88 -4.39
CA TYR A 707 -2.43 45.65 -4.06
C TYR A 707 -3.26 44.53 -3.41
N TYR A 708 -4.50 44.78 -3.00
CA TYR A 708 -5.38 43.74 -2.44
C TYR A 708 -6.69 43.63 -3.21
N LEU A 709 -6.93 42.44 -3.75
CA LEU A 709 -8.25 42.00 -4.20
C LEU A 709 -8.73 40.86 -3.28
N LEU A 710 -9.86 41.05 -2.63
CA LEU A 710 -10.44 40.10 -1.68
C LEU A 710 -11.87 39.70 -2.11
N LEU A 711 -12.29 38.47 -1.80
CA LEU A 711 -13.61 37.91 -2.13
C LEU A 711 -14.43 37.70 -0.87
N PHE A 712 -15.63 38.26 -0.80
CA PHE A 712 -16.54 38.06 0.33
C PHE A 712 -17.37 36.78 0.19
N LYS A 713 -17.29 35.89 1.18
CA LYS A 713 -18.02 34.61 1.24
C LYS A 713 -18.92 34.53 2.48
N GLU A 714 -20.17 34.10 2.29
CA GLU A 714 -21.12 33.89 3.38
C GLU A 714 -21.57 32.41 3.36
N PRO A 715 -21.03 31.55 4.24
CA PRO A 715 -21.20 30.10 4.13
C PRO A 715 -22.58 29.59 4.54
N ALA A 716 -23.46 30.46 5.05
CA ALA A 716 -24.89 30.15 5.20
C ALA A 716 -25.63 30.08 3.85
N GLN A 717 -25.05 30.63 2.78
CA GLN A 717 -25.59 30.62 1.42
C GLN A 717 -24.70 29.76 0.52
N ALA A 718 -24.59 28.45 0.80
CA ALA A 718 -23.72 27.52 0.08
C ALA A 718 -24.16 27.30 -1.39
N GLN A 719 -23.84 28.29 -2.24
CA GLN A 719 -24.11 28.32 -3.67
C GLN A 719 -22.79 28.49 -4.44
N PRO A 720 -22.70 27.99 -5.70
CA PRO A 720 -21.57 28.31 -6.56
C PRO A 720 -21.50 29.83 -6.79
N LEU A 721 -20.27 30.35 -6.97
CA LEU A 721 -20.06 31.79 -7.19
C LEU A 721 -20.90 32.26 -8.39
N PRO A 722 -21.67 33.36 -8.27
CA PRO A 722 -22.51 33.83 -9.37
C PRO A 722 -21.69 34.07 -10.64
N ALA A 723 -22.18 33.59 -11.80
CA ALA A 723 -21.49 33.79 -13.07
C ALA A 723 -21.06 35.26 -13.35
N PRO A 724 -21.81 36.30 -12.94
CA PRO A 724 -21.35 37.68 -13.03
C PRO A 724 -20.08 38.01 -12.22
N ALA A 725 -19.80 37.32 -11.11
CA ALA A 725 -18.58 37.51 -10.32
C ALA A 725 -17.34 36.94 -11.04
N LEU A 726 -17.48 35.78 -11.68
CA LEU A 726 -16.46 35.20 -12.56
C LEU A 726 -16.21 36.06 -13.81
N ALA A 727 -17.27 36.57 -14.45
CA ALA A 727 -17.15 37.48 -15.58
C ALA A 727 -16.49 38.82 -15.20
N ARG A 728 -16.72 39.33 -13.98
CA ARG A 728 -16.09 40.57 -13.48
C ARG A 728 -14.58 40.42 -13.25
N LEU A 729 -14.10 39.24 -12.85
CA LEU A 729 -12.65 38.97 -12.75
C LEU A 729 -11.92 39.08 -14.11
N GLN A 730 -12.65 39.03 -15.23
CA GLN A 730 -12.11 39.19 -16.58
C GLN A 730 -12.13 40.65 -17.07
N ALA A 731 -12.71 41.59 -16.32
CA ALA A 731 -12.95 42.98 -16.76
C ALA A 731 -12.10 44.00 -15.97
N LEU A 732 -10.91 44.32 -16.48
CA LEU A 732 -10.02 45.38 -15.97
C LEU A 732 -10.32 46.76 -16.61
N PRO A 733 -10.00 47.90 -15.95
CA PRO A 733 -10.37 49.23 -16.44
C PRO A 733 -9.69 49.66 -17.75
N HIS A 734 -10.44 50.36 -18.62
CA HIS A 734 -10.01 50.70 -19.98
C HIS A 734 -9.12 51.96 -20.14
N SER A 735 -8.58 52.55 -19.06
CA SER A 735 -7.66 53.70 -19.18
C SER A 735 -6.69 53.86 -18.00
N CYS A 736 -5.48 54.34 -18.30
CA CYS A 736 -4.46 54.62 -17.30
C CYS A 736 -4.61 56.05 -16.75
N ARG A 737 -4.92 56.19 -15.45
CA ARG A 737 -5.09 57.51 -14.78
C ARG A 737 -3.81 58.35 -14.69
N MET A 738 -2.62 57.78 -14.92
CA MET A 738 -1.35 58.53 -14.87
C MET A 738 -0.96 59.22 -16.20
N CYS A 739 -1.46 58.74 -17.34
CA CYS A 739 -1.05 59.26 -18.66
C CYS A 739 -2.18 59.50 -19.66
N GLY A 740 -3.43 59.16 -19.32
CA GLY A 740 -4.60 59.43 -20.17
C GLY A 740 -4.70 58.61 -21.46
N ALA A 741 -3.76 57.70 -21.72
CA ALA A 741 -3.80 56.84 -22.89
C ALA A 741 -5.02 55.90 -22.85
N GLN A 742 -5.83 55.95 -23.91
CA GLN A 742 -6.87 54.94 -24.15
C GLN A 742 -6.22 53.61 -24.52
N LEU A 743 -6.55 52.55 -23.77
CA LEU A 743 -6.24 51.19 -24.20
C LEU A 743 -7.11 50.87 -25.42
N ARG A 744 -6.47 50.78 -26.61
CA ARG A 744 -7.17 50.36 -27.84
C ARG A 744 -7.86 49.03 -27.60
N SER A 745 -9.13 48.94 -28.02
CA SER A 745 -9.96 47.74 -27.88
C SER A 745 -9.31 46.53 -28.56
N PRO A 746 -9.05 45.43 -27.83
CA PRO A 746 -8.72 44.16 -28.46
C PRO A 746 -10.00 43.48 -28.94
N SER A 747 -10.41 43.78 -30.17
CA SER A 747 -11.04 42.73 -30.97
C SER A 747 -9.98 41.66 -31.20
N ASP A 748 -10.24 40.43 -30.76
CA ASP A 748 -9.42 39.23 -30.96
C ASP A 748 -8.00 39.24 -30.35
N ALA A 749 -7.87 39.55 -29.06
CA ALA A 749 -6.68 39.18 -28.28
C ALA A 749 -7.02 38.26 -27.09
N ARG A 750 -6.80 36.96 -27.28
CA ARG A 750 -6.59 36.00 -26.17
C ARG A 750 -5.44 36.50 -25.29
N PRO A 751 -5.38 36.16 -23.98
CA PRO A 751 -4.18 36.43 -23.18
C PRO A 751 -2.97 35.84 -23.90
N ARG A 752 -1.98 36.68 -24.22
CA ARG A 752 -0.74 36.22 -24.84
C ARG A 752 0.03 35.41 -23.81
N GLN A 753 -0.19 34.11 -23.84
CA GLN A 753 0.68 33.09 -23.27
C GLN A 753 2.13 33.46 -23.63
N LEU A 754 3.03 33.50 -22.64
CA LEU A 754 4.44 33.74 -22.92
C LEU A 754 4.93 32.58 -23.79
N ARG A 755 5.33 32.87 -25.03
CA ARG A 755 5.80 31.87 -25.99
C ARG A 755 7.24 32.19 -26.32
N LEU A 756 8.10 31.24 -26.00
CA LEU A 756 9.48 31.20 -26.45
C LEU A 756 9.46 30.52 -27.82
N GLU A 757 9.97 31.17 -28.86
CA GLU A 757 10.09 30.60 -30.20
C GLU A 757 11.55 30.70 -30.63
N PHE A 758 12.15 29.56 -31.01
CA PHE A 758 13.54 29.45 -31.44
C PHE A 758 13.71 28.37 -32.53
N GLU A 759 14.75 28.48 -33.33
CA GLU A 759 15.09 27.50 -34.38
C GLU A 759 16.10 26.46 -33.84
N PRO A 760 16.15 25.22 -34.38
CA PRO A 760 17.00 24.15 -33.83
C PRO A 760 18.50 24.47 -33.80
N ASP A 761 19.00 25.35 -34.66
CA ASP A 761 20.41 25.77 -34.72
C ASP A 761 20.84 26.67 -33.55
N VAL A 762 19.89 27.30 -32.84
CA VAL A 762 20.16 28.11 -31.65
C VAL A 762 19.83 27.41 -30.33
N GLU A 763 19.38 26.14 -30.37
CA GLU A 763 19.02 25.33 -29.20
C GLU A 763 20.15 25.28 -28.16
N ASP A 764 21.36 24.92 -28.57
CA ASP A 764 22.51 24.73 -27.69
C ASP A 764 22.98 26.05 -27.06
N ALA A 765 22.97 27.13 -27.84
CA ALA A 765 23.30 28.46 -27.36
C ALA A 765 22.27 28.98 -26.35
N LEU A 766 20.98 28.69 -26.59
CA LEU A 766 19.87 29.02 -25.69
C LEU A 766 19.97 28.21 -24.39
N LEU A 767 20.21 26.90 -24.47
CA LEU A 767 20.40 26.03 -23.31
C LEU A 767 21.57 26.53 -22.45
N GLN A 768 22.75 26.71 -23.03
CA GLN A 768 23.93 27.23 -22.33
C GLN A 768 23.67 28.62 -21.70
N ARG A 769 22.88 29.47 -22.37
CA ARG A 769 22.50 30.77 -21.81
C ARG A 769 21.53 30.67 -20.64
N ILE A 770 20.62 29.70 -20.63
CA ILE A 770 19.71 29.46 -19.50
C ILE A 770 20.45 28.82 -18.32
N MET A 771 21.34 27.85 -18.58
CA MET A 771 22.19 27.21 -17.55
C MET A 771 23.11 28.20 -16.84
N THR A 772 23.43 29.34 -17.47
CA THR A 772 24.27 30.42 -16.91
C THR A 772 23.48 31.69 -16.55
N LEU A 773 22.14 31.64 -16.56
CA LEU A 773 21.30 32.84 -16.43
C LEU A 773 21.24 33.38 -14.99
N ILE A 774 21.23 32.50 -13.99
CA ILE A 774 21.09 32.88 -12.57
C ILE A 774 22.41 32.69 -11.84
N GLU A 775 22.88 33.77 -11.22
CA GLU A 775 23.83 33.67 -10.12
C GLU A 775 23.09 33.16 -8.87
N PRO A 776 23.51 32.03 -8.26
CA PRO A 776 22.80 31.50 -7.10
C PRO A 776 22.76 32.50 -5.94
N GLY A 777 23.81 33.33 -5.84
CA GLY A 777 23.96 34.43 -4.88
C GLY A 777 23.03 35.63 -5.08
N GLY A 778 22.59 35.91 -6.31
CA GLY A 778 21.88 37.16 -6.66
C GLY A 778 20.43 37.25 -6.17
N GLU A 779 19.75 38.34 -6.51
CA GLU A 779 18.33 38.58 -6.19
C GLU A 779 17.34 37.93 -7.18
N ASP A 780 17.84 37.31 -8.27
CA ASP A 780 17.00 36.69 -9.30
C ASP A 780 16.19 35.50 -8.78
N HIS A 781 14.98 35.33 -9.32
CA HIS A 781 14.03 34.29 -8.89
C HIS A 781 14.53 32.88 -9.27
N LYS A 782 14.80 32.03 -8.27
CA LYS A 782 15.62 30.82 -8.43
C LYS A 782 15.08 29.75 -9.37
N LEU A 783 13.76 29.69 -9.56
CA LEU A 783 13.13 28.75 -10.50
C LEU A 783 12.99 29.28 -11.95
N THR A 784 13.59 30.43 -12.28
CA THR A 784 13.55 30.97 -13.66
C THR A 784 14.19 30.04 -14.70
N PRO A 785 15.33 29.35 -14.44
CA PRO A 785 15.89 28.39 -15.38
C PRO A 785 14.91 27.27 -15.70
N ALA A 786 14.34 26.61 -14.69
CA ALA A 786 13.30 25.59 -14.88
C ALA A 786 12.13 26.12 -15.71
N PHE A 787 11.60 27.30 -15.38
CA PHE A 787 10.50 27.91 -16.14
C PHE A 787 10.86 28.13 -17.63
N LEU A 788 12.05 28.64 -17.94
CA LEU A 788 12.50 28.85 -19.32
C LEU A 788 12.77 27.52 -20.04
N LEU A 789 13.32 26.52 -19.35
CA LEU A 789 13.55 25.17 -19.89
C LEU A 789 12.21 24.45 -20.17
N CYS A 790 11.19 24.62 -19.32
CA CYS A 790 9.82 24.16 -19.59
C CYS A 790 9.24 24.82 -20.85
N LEU A 791 9.48 26.12 -21.06
CA LEU A 791 9.09 26.80 -22.31
C LEU A 791 9.88 26.29 -23.52
N CYS A 792 11.15 25.92 -23.37
CA CYS A 792 11.93 25.28 -24.44
C CYS A 792 11.34 23.93 -24.84
N VAL A 793 11.02 23.07 -23.87
CA VAL A 793 10.38 21.77 -24.09
C VAL A 793 8.98 21.94 -24.70
N GLN A 794 8.19 22.90 -24.21
CA GLN A 794 6.88 23.22 -24.77
C GLN A 794 6.97 23.70 -26.24
N HIS A 795 7.93 24.55 -26.59
CA HIS A 795 8.15 24.98 -27.97
C HIS A 795 8.56 23.81 -28.85
N SER A 796 9.53 23.01 -28.41
CA SER A 796 9.97 21.81 -29.15
C SER A 796 8.80 20.84 -29.38
N ALA A 797 7.97 20.57 -28.38
CA ALA A 797 6.81 19.69 -28.49
C ALA A 797 5.67 20.22 -29.37
N THR A 798 5.60 21.54 -29.62
CA THR A 798 4.46 22.16 -30.33
C THR A 798 4.82 22.83 -31.67
N ARG A 799 6.11 23.00 -31.97
CA ARG A 799 6.60 23.75 -33.14
C ARG A 799 7.74 23.07 -33.91
N LEU A 800 8.57 22.26 -33.24
CA LEU A 800 9.69 21.58 -33.87
C LEU A 800 9.30 20.18 -34.37
N GLN A 801 10.25 19.43 -34.93
CA GLN A 801 9.97 18.12 -35.53
C GLN A 801 9.36 17.14 -34.50
N PRO A 802 8.43 16.27 -34.92
CA PRO A 802 7.82 15.27 -34.05
C PRO A 802 8.88 14.46 -33.30
N GLY A 803 8.71 14.29 -31.99
CA GLY A 803 9.66 13.57 -31.11
C GLY A 803 10.92 14.34 -30.68
N SER A 804 11.19 15.54 -31.22
CA SER A 804 12.38 16.34 -30.84
C SER A 804 12.42 16.72 -29.35
N PHE A 805 11.25 16.90 -28.71
CA PHE A 805 11.17 17.35 -27.32
C PHE A 805 11.78 16.37 -26.31
N GLY A 806 11.72 15.05 -26.57
CA GLY A 806 12.32 14.04 -25.70
C GLY A 806 13.85 14.11 -25.73
N GLN A 807 14.42 14.36 -26.91
CA GLN A 807 15.87 14.53 -27.08
C GLN A 807 16.36 15.84 -26.45
N LEU A 808 15.62 16.94 -26.63
CA LEU A 808 15.91 18.21 -25.94
C LEU A 808 15.80 18.06 -24.41
N LEU A 809 14.77 17.37 -23.91
CA LEU A 809 14.60 17.12 -22.49
C LEU A 809 15.76 16.30 -21.89
N LEU A 810 16.20 15.25 -22.60
CA LEU A 810 17.37 14.45 -22.22
C LEU A 810 18.66 15.27 -22.20
N LYS A 811 18.84 16.17 -23.17
CA LYS A 811 19.96 17.10 -23.24
C LYS A 811 19.96 18.11 -22.09
N ILE A 812 18.78 18.60 -21.70
CA ILE A 812 18.58 19.46 -20.52
C ILE A 812 18.96 18.69 -19.24
N ALA A 813 18.43 17.48 -19.05
CA ALA A 813 18.70 16.66 -17.87
C ALA A 813 20.21 16.37 -17.71
N LYS A 814 20.88 15.97 -18.78
CA LYS A 814 22.33 15.71 -18.80
C LYS A 814 23.15 16.96 -18.49
N ALA A 815 22.80 18.13 -19.06
CA ALA A 815 23.46 19.39 -18.74
C ALA A 815 23.31 19.79 -17.26
N ILE A 816 22.14 19.53 -16.65
CA ILE A 816 21.92 19.73 -15.22
C ILE A 816 22.77 18.76 -14.39
N ARG A 817 22.82 17.46 -14.76
CA ARG A 817 23.65 16.47 -14.06
C ARG A 817 25.12 16.82 -14.10
N GLU A 818 25.64 17.19 -15.27
CA GLU A 818 27.04 17.64 -15.43
C GLU A 818 27.34 18.86 -14.57
N THR A 819 26.45 19.87 -14.57
CA THR A 819 26.61 21.08 -13.73
C THR A 819 26.63 20.74 -12.24
N VAL A 820 25.74 19.87 -11.76
CA VAL A 820 25.69 19.44 -10.35
C VAL A 820 26.92 18.60 -9.98
N TRP A 821 27.41 17.76 -10.89
CA TRP A 821 28.60 16.95 -10.70
C TRP A 821 29.87 17.81 -10.59
N GLU A 822 30.06 18.77 -11.49
CA GLU A 822 31.18 19.73 -11.43
C GLU A 822 31.16 20.54 -10.13
N LYS A 823 30.01 21.07 -9.73
CA LYS A 823 29.90 21.84 -8.46
C LYS A 823 30.07 20.98 -7.22
N THR A 824 29.72 19.69 -7.28
CA THR A 824 30.03 18.75 -6.19
C THR A 824 31.52 18.41 -6.15
N LYS A 825 32.20 18.34 -7.31
CA LYS A 825 33.65 18.16 -7.40
C LYS A 825 34.40 19.36 -6.83
N GLU A 826 34.00 20.59 -7.19
CA GLU A 826 34.54 21.83 -6.60
C GLU A 826 34.37 21.85 -5.06
N LEU A 827 33.22 21.43 -4.57
CA LEU A 827 32.90 21.32 -3.14
C LEU A 827 33.78 20.28 -2.42
N ALA A 828 34.09 19.15 -3.06
CA ALA A 828 35.02 18.15 -2.55
C ALA A 828 36.49 18.62 -2.57
N GLU A 829 36.92 19.26 -3.66
CA GLU A 829 38.28 19.82 -3.80
C GLU A 829 38.55 20.92 -2.77
N LYS A 830 37.57 21.80 -2.48
CA LYS A 830 37.67 22.81 -1.42
C LYS A 830 37.70 22.22 0.00
N GLN A 831 37.28 20.97 0.18
CA GLN A 831 37.33 20.27 1.47
C GLN A 831 38.66 19.51 1.68
N ALA A 832 39.37 19.12 0.62
CA ALA A 832 40.60 18.33 0.70
C ALA A 832 41.74 18.95 1.57
N PRO A 833 41.95 20.29 1.63
CA PRO A 833 43.02 20.89 2.44
C PRO A 833 42.79 20.84 3.97
N LEU A 834 41.60 20.47 4.44
CA LEU A 834 41.21 20.57 5.86
C LEU A 834 41.51 19.31 6.70
N GLN A 835 42.49 18.49 6.30
CA GLN A 835 42.86 17.23 6.97
C GLN A 835 43.97 17.35 8.05
N GLU A 836 44.32 18.56 8.48
CA GLU A 836 45.23 18.79 9.62
C GLU A 836 44.49 19.01 10.96
N PRO A 837 45.12 18.74 12.12
CA PRO A 837 44.40 18.54 13.38
C PRO A 837 43.60 19.75 13.85
N VAL A 838 42.37 19.47 14.27
CA VAL A 838 41.33 20.44 14.62
C VAL A 838 41.77 21.36 15.76
N THR A 839 42.20 22.56 15.41
CA THR A 839 42.01 23.72 16.29
C THR A 839 40.55 24.18 16.17
N ALA A 840 39.92 24.49 17.30
CA ALA A 840 38.45 24.58 17.46
C ALA A 840 37.75 25.78 16.79
N ALA A 841 38.34 26.34 15.73
CA ALA A 841 37.86 27.52 15.00
C ALA A 841 37.70 27.30 13.47
N GLY A 842 38.01 26.12 12.93
CA GLY A 842 38.18 25.92 11.48
C GLY A 842 36.98 25.37 10.67
N SER A 843 36.08 24.57 11.25
CA SER A 843 35.09 23.79 10.48
C SER A 843 33.77 24.53 10.22
N CYS A 844 33.83 25.76 9.72
CA CYS A 844 32.63 26.57 9.51
C CYS A 844 31.92 26.19 8.19
N LEU A 845 30.65 25.77 8.29
CA LEU A 845 29.76 25.54 7.15
C LEU A 845 29.74 26.72 6.16
N ALA A 846 29.97 27.96 6.64
CA ALA A 846 30.05 29.16 5.82
C ALA A 846 31.03 29.07 4.63
N GLY A 847 32.13 28.32 4.75
CA GLY A 847 33.09 28.12 3.67
C GLY A 847 32.62 27.16 2.56
N LEU A 848 31.53 26.42 2.79
CA LEU A 848 30.93 25.46 1.87
C LEU A 848 29.53 25.91 1.37
N LEU A 849 28.97 26.97 1.96
CA LEU A 849 27.67 27.52 1.58
C LEU A 849 27.61 27.94 0.10
N PRO A 850 28.62 28.60 -0.51
CA PRO A 850 28.52 29.07 -1.89
C PRO A 850 28.30 27.92 -2.88
N GLU A 851 29.10 26.86 -2.80
CA GLU A 851 29.06 25.71 -3.71
C GLU A 851 27.80 24.87 -3.45
N LEU A 852 27.46 24.65 -2.18
CA LEU A 852 26.24 23.94 -1.82
C LEU A 852 24.98 24.71 -2.26
N ARG A 853 25.02 26.06 -2.34
CA ARG A 853 23.95 26.88 -2.93
C ARG A 853 23.76 26.60 -4.43
N HIS A 854 24.84 26.32 -5.17
CA HIS A 854 24.75 25.97 -6.60
C HIS A 854 24.10 24.58 -6.78
N VAL A 855 24.52 23.60 -5.98
CA VAL A 855 23.95 22.24 -5.98
C VAL A 855 22.45 22.27 -5.64
N LEU A 856 22.06 23.01 -4.60
CA LEU A 856 20.66 23.12 -4.17
C LEU A 856 19.79 23.95 -5.14
N LEU A 857 20.35 24.94 -5.83
CA LEU A 857 19.64 25.64 -6.91
C LEU A 857 19.23 24.67 -8.02
N TRP A 858 20.14 23.83 -8.47
CA TRP A 858 19.87 22.86 -9.52
C TRP A 858 18.97 21.72 -9.06
N MET A 859 19.05 21.32 -7.78
CA MET A 859 18.06 20.41 -7.17
C MET A 859 16.65 20.99 -7.24
N ALA A 860 16.45 22.27 -6.88
CA ALA A 860 15.14 22.92 -6.96
C ALA A 860 14.62 23.03 -8.40
N ASN A 861 15.49 23.39 -9.36
CA ASN A 861 15.12 23.47 -10.76
C ASN A 861 14.84 22.08 -11.39
N ALA A 862 15.54 21.03 -10.96
CA ALA A 862 15.28 19.66 -11.39
C ALA A 862 13.92 19.14 -10.88
N VAL A 863 13.51 19.47 -9.66
CA VAL A 863 12.19 19.13 -9.11
C VAL A 863 11.05 19.75 -9.94
N GLU A 864 11.15 21.05 -10.27
CA GLU A 864 10.15 21.73 -11.10
C GLU A 864 10.09 21.16 -12.53
N LEU A 865 11.25 20.82 -13.11
CA LEU A 865 11.32 20.20 -14.44
C LEU A 865 10.71 18.80 -14.44
N LEU A 866 11.05 17.95 -13.46
CA LEU A 866 10.48 16.62 -13.32
C LEU A 866 8.95 16.69 -13.15
N TYR A 867 8.46 17.60 -12.30
CA TYR A 867 7.03 17.84 -12.13
C TYR A 867 6.35 18.31 -13.43
N PHE A 868 6.96 19.24 -14.18
CA PHE A 868 6.45 19.68 -15.48
C PHE A 868 6.36 18.51 -16.49
N VAL A 869 7.40 17.67 -16.58
CA VAL A 869 7.43 16.52 -17.49
C VAL A 869 6.37 15.48 -17.10
N GLN A 870 6.23 15.16 -15.82
CA GLN A 870 5.19 14.24 -15.34
C GLN A 870 3.77 14.73 -15.67
N GLN A 871 3.53 16.05 -15.66
CA GLN A 871 2.22 16.64 -15.95
C GLN A 871 1.95 16.88 -17.44
N GLN A 872 2.95 17.27 -18.24
CA GLN A 872 2.76 17.68 -19.64
C GLN A 872 3.30 16.67 -20.67
N GLY A 873 4.24 15.80 -20.29
CA GLY A 873 4.78 14.74 -21.13
C GLY A 873 3.69 13.85 -21.75
N PRO A 874 2.73 13.32 -20.97
CA PRO A 874 1.61 12.54 -21.53
C PRO A 874 0.77 13.31 -22.56
N VAL A 875 0.61 14.64 -22.38
CA VAL A 875 -0.16 15.49 -23.30
C VAL A 875 0.60 15.71 -24.62
N TYR A 876 1.92 15.91 -24.56
CA TYR A 876 2.76 16.04 -25.75
C TYR A 876 2.90 14.70 -26.50
N MET A 877 2.92 13.57 -25.78
CA MET A 877 2.93 12.24 -26.39
C MET A 877 1.58 11.88 -27.06
N GLN A 878 0.43 12.21 -26.45
CA GLN A 878 -0.88 12.05 -27.09
C GLN A 878 -1.04 12.92 -28.35
N GLY A 879 -0.42 14.10 -28.40
CA GLY A 879 -0.37 14.93 -29.60
C GLY A 879 0.44 14.31 -30.76
N LEU A 880 1.41 13.46 -30.44
CA LEU A 880 2.25 12.75 -31.41
C LEU A 880 1.50 11.57 -32.07
N GLU A 881 0.61 10.90 -31.33
CA GLU A 881 -0.24 9.80 -31.82
C GLU A 881 -1.35 10.26 -32.78
N GLN A 882 -1.81 11.52 -32.65
CA GLN A 882 -2.92 12.08 -33.44
C GLN A 882 -2.46 12.79 -34.74
N GLY A 883 -1.17 12.69 -35.09
CA GLY A 883 -0.59 13.34 -36.26
C GLY A 883 -1.08 12.75 -37.60
N PRO A 884 -1.49 13.58 -38.58
CA PRO A 884 -1.90 13.10 -39.90
C PRO A 884 -0.69 12.78 -40.78
N ASP A 885 -0.11 11.58 -40.63
CA ASP A 885 0.53 10.80 -41.70
C ASP A 885 1.06 9.45 -41.16
N ALA A 886 0.17 8.45 -41.11
CA ALA A 886 0.50 7.10 -40.67
C ALA A 886 1.26 6.32 -41.76
N THR A 887 2.58 6.51 -41.82
CA THR A 887 3.51 5.56 -42.44
C THR A 887 4.63 5.23 -41.43
N GLY A 888 5.14 3.99 -41.47
CA GLY A 888 5.88 3.36 -40.36
C GLY A 888 7.22 3.97 -39.89
N SER A 889 7.55 5.20 -40.30
CA SER A 889 8.62 5.99 -39.67
C SER A 889 8.18 6.58 -38.33
N THR A 890 6.90 6.92 -38.15
CA THR A 890 6.39 7.63 -36.97
C THR A 890 6.44 6.80 -35.68
N GLU A 891 6.23 5.49 -35.74
CA GLU A 891 6.38 4.59 -34.57
C GLU A 891 7.80 4.60 -34.01
N SER A 892 8.83 4.63 -34.89
CA SER A 892 10.23 4.69 -34.47
C SER A 892 10.58 6.02 -33.77
N VAL A 893 9.96 7.12 -34.22
CA VAL A 893 10.12 8.46 -33.65
C VAL A 893 9.40 8.56 -32.31
N PHE A 894 8.19 7.98 -32.19
CA PHE A 894 7.45 7.88 -30.93
C PHE A 894 8.22 7.07 -29.88
N SER A 895 8.72 5.88 -30.24
CA SER A 895 9.52 5.04 -29.35
C SER A 895 10.82 5.73 -28.91
N CYS A 896 11.49 6.46 -29.81
CA CYS A 896 12.71 7.21 -29.51
C CYS A 896 12.43 8.39 -28.57
N ALA A 897 11.33 9.12 -28.78
CA ALA A 897 10.94 10.25 -27.95
C ALA A 897 10.48 9.83 -26.54
N LEU A 898 9.77 8.69 -26.44
CA LEU A 898 9.38 8.08 -25.17
C LEU A 898 10.63 7.63 -24.39
N SER A 899 11.51 6.83 -25.01
CA SER A 899 12.74 6.36 -24.38
C SER A 899 13.66 7.50 -23.93
N ALA A 900 13.79 8.56 -24.72
CA ALA A 900 14.58 9.73 -24.33
C ALA A 900 13.93 10.53 -23.18
N SER A 901 12.60 10.57 -23.12
CA SER A 901 11.88 11.22 -22.01
C SER A 901 11.96 10.40 -20.71
N GLU A 902 11.88 9.07 -20.78
CA GLU A 902 12.10 8.16 -19.65
C GLU A 902 13.53 8.28 -19.11
N GLU A 903 14.54 8.24 -20.00
CA GLU A 903 15.95 8.44 -19.63
C GLU A 903 16.17 9.82 -18.98
N ALA A 904 15.51 10.87 -19.48
CA ALA A 904 15.61 12.22 -18.93
C ALA A 904 14.98 12.36 -17.54
N MET A 905 13.86 11.68 -17.28
CA MET A 905 13.24 11.65 -15.95
C MET A 905 14.16 10.95 -14.94
N ALA A 906 14.75 9.79 -15.31
CA ALA A 906 15.71 9.09 -14.46
C ALA A 906 16.96 9.94 -14.14
N GLU A 907 17.50 10.66 -15.13
CA GLU A 907 18.63 11.59 -14.94
C GLU A 907 18.26 12.76 -13.98
N LEU A 908 17.04 13.30 -14.07
CA LEU A 908 16.56 14.34 -13.15
C LEU A 908 16.36 13.80 -11.72
N GLU A 909 15.83 12.58 -11.57
CA GLU A 909 15.68 11.92 -10.27
C GLU A 909 17.04 11.62 -9.62
N GLU A 910 18.03 11.15 -10.39
CA GLU A 910 19.40 10.95 -9.92
C GLU A 910 20.00 12.27 -9.42
N VAL A 911 19.84 13.36 -10.17
CA VAL A 911 20.29 14.70 -9.75
C VAL A 911 19.67 15.12 -8.42
N ILE A 912 18.35 14.93 -8.25
CA ILE A 912 17.64 15.30 -7.03
C ILE A 912 18.15 14.49 -5.84
N LEU A 913 18.27 13.17 -6.00
CA LEU A 913 18.76 12.26 -4.96
C LEU A 913 20.22 12.54 -4.59
N TYR A 914 21.08 12.75 -5.58
CA TYR A 914 22.49 13.05 -5.38
C TYR A 914 22.68 14.40 -4.68
N ALA A 915 22.02 15.46 -5.14
CA ALA A 915 22.10 16.79 -4.51
C ALA A 915 21.58 16.77 -3.05
N PHE A 916 20.51 16.01 -2.78
CA PHE A 916 20.02 15.76 -1.43
C PHE A 916 21.09 15.08 -0.55
N GLN A 917 21.70 14.00 -1.05
CA GLN A 917 22.75 13.26 -0.34
C GLN A 917 23.97 14.14 -0.04
N GLN A 918 24.43 14.95 -1.00
CA GLN A 918 25.54 15.88 -0.78
C GLN A 918 25.19 16.91 0.30
N CYS A 919 23.99 17.50 0.24
CA CYS A 919 23.53 18.44 1.27
C CYS A 919 23.54 17.83 2.67
N VAL A 920 22.94 16.64 2.83
CA VAL A 920 22.96 15.92 4.11
C VAL A 920 24.38 15.60 4.56
N TYR A 921 25.27 15.13 3.67
CA TYR A 921 26.65 14.79 3.99
C TYR A 921 27.46 16.00 4.50
N TYR A 922 27.51 17.11 3.76
CA TYR A 922 28.32 18.28 4.15
C TYR A 922 27.79 18.99 5.40
N VAL A 923 26.48 19.04 5.60
CA VAL A 923 25.89 19.60 6.83
C VAL A 923 26.08 18.65 8.02
N SER A 924 25.89 17.33 7.85
CA SER A 924 26.16 16.34 8.90
C SER A 924 27.63 16.33 9.32
N LYS A 925 28.56 16.49 8.37
CA LYS A 925 30.00 16.61 8.65
C LYS A 925 30.35 17.87 9.44
N SER A 926 29.63 18.98 9.18
CA SER A 926 29.76 20.22 9.98
C SER A 926 29.20 20.03 11.40
N LEU A 927 28.05 19.35 11.53
CA LEU A 927 27.44 19.01 12.81
C LEU A 927 28.32 18.04 13.63
N TYR A 928 28.95 17.06 12.99
CA TYR A 928 29.81 16.05 13.64
C TYR A 928 30.96 16.68 14.46
N VAL A 929 31.51 17.81 14.02
CA VAL A 929 32.58 18.53 14.75
C VAL A 929 32.03 19.33 15.94
N CYS A 930 30.81 19.86 15.85
CA CYS A 930 30.24 20.77 16.86
C CYS A 930 29.40 20.06 17.93
N LEU A 931 28.72 18.96 17.59
CA LEU A 931 27.85 18.21 18.51
C LEU A 931 28.54 17.65 19.77
N PRO A 932 29.77 17.10 19.71
CA PRO A 932 30.41 16.49 20.89
C PRO A 932 30.58 17.45 22.06
N ALA A 933 30.80 18.74 21.77
CA ALA A 933 30.96 19.80 22.77
C ALA A 933 29.69 20.00 23.63
N LEU A 934 28.50 19.68 23.11
CA LEU A 934 27.24 19.77 23.87
C LEU A 934 27.22 18.83 25.08
N LEU A 935 27.94 17.70 25.02
CA LEU A 935 28.05 16.73 26.11
C LEU A 935 29.11 17.13 27.17
N GLU A 936 29.85 18.23 26.95
CA GLU A 936 30.85 18.76 27.89
C GLU A 936 30.44 20.10 28.52
N CYS A 937 29.36 20.72 28.05
CA CYS A 937 28.74 21.85 28.71
C CYS A 937 28.12 21.42 30.06
N PRO A 938 28.40 22.13 31.18
CA PRO A 938 27.66 21.91 32.41
C PRO A 938 26.17 22.26 32.22
N PRO A 939 25.22 21.38 32.58
CA PRO A 939 23.79 21.57 32.31
C PRO A 939 23.14 22.71 33.09
N PHE A 940 23.85 23.30 34.05
CA PHE A 940 23.39 24.43 34.87
C PHE A 940 24.48 25.50 34.92
N GLN A 941 24.25 26.64 34.28
CA GLN A 941 25.11 27.83 34.47
C GLN A 941 24.78 28.48 35.82
N THR A 942 25.59 28.17 36.85
CA THR A 942 25.51 28.80 38.17
C THR A 942 26.38 30.07 38.22
N GLU A 943 25.95 31.12 37.54
CA GLU A 943 26.50 32.48 37.67
C GLU A 943 25.53 33.36 38.50
N PRO A 944 25.98 34.10 39.53
CA PRO A 944 25.12 34.97 40.32
C PRO A 944 24.62 36.16 39.49
N ARG A 945 23.30 36.23 39.28
CA ARG A 945 22.68 37.22 38.40
C ARG A 945 22.56 38.60 39.03
N GLU A 946 23.65 39.37 39.06
CA GLU A 946 23.60 40.80 39.36
C GLU A 946 23.23 41.65 38.12
N SER A 947 22.40 42.66 38.36
CA SER A 947 21.90 43.67 37.41
C SER A 947 20.88 43.22 36.34
N TRP A 948 19.95 44.13 36.04
CA TRP A 948 18.87 43.95 35.09
C TRP A 948 19.28 44.43 33.70
N CYS A 949 19.70 43.53 32.79
CA CYS A 949 19.55 43.71 31.34
C CYS A 949 19.89 42.42 30.56
N GLN A 950 19.27 42.30 29.38
CA GLN A 950 19.41 41.20 28.39
C GLN A 950 18.86 39.81 28.80
N ALA A 951 18.40 39.08 27.77
CA ALA A 951 17.96 37.69 27.85
C ALA A 951 19.15 36.76 28.09
N PRO A 952 18.96 35.57 28.72
CA PRO A 952 20.04 34.62 28.91
C PRO A 952 20.63 34.22 27.54
N GLN A 953 21.91 34.46 27.34
CA GLN A 953 22.58 34.08 26.11
C GLN A 953 22.73 32.55 26.08
N LEU A 954 22.33 31.94 24.97
CA LEU A 954 22.54 30.52 24.71
C LEU A 954 24.04 30.16 24.88
N PRO A 955 24.40 29.01 25.49
CA PRO A 955 25.78 28.52 25.52
C PRO A 955 26.41 28.53 24.12
N GLU A 956 27.70 28.81 24.02
CA GLU A 956 28.36 29.06 22.73
C GLU A 956 28.39 27.81 21.84
N GLU A 957 28.42 26.63 22.44
CA GLU A 957 28.37 25.31 21.80
C GLU A 957 26.99 25.09 21.19
N LEU A 958 25.93 25.37 21.95
CA LEU A 958 24.55 25.28 21.46
C LEU A 958 24.27 26.34 20.39
N ARG A 959 24.81 27.55 20.54
CA ARG A 959 24.73 28.63 19.54
C ARG A 959 25.39 28.20 18.22
N ARG A 960 26.54 27.54 18.27
CA ARG A 960 27.23 26.97 17.10
C ARG A 960 26.38 25.92 16.39
N VAL A 961 25.84 24.94 17.12
CA VAL A 961 24.96 23.90 16.53
C VAL A 961 23.69 24.50 15.92
N VAL A 962 23.01 25.41 16.63
CA VAL A 962 21.83 26.12 16.10
C VAL A 962 22.17 26.94 14.85
N SER A 963 23.34 27.59 14.79
CA SER A 963 23.76 28.35 13.61
C SER A 963 23.95 27.48 12.35
N ILE A 964 24.38 26.21 12.50
CA ILE A 964 24.52 25.27 11.38
C ILE A 964 23.13 24.87 10.85
N TYR A 965 22.19 24.53 11.73
CA TYR A 965 20.80 24.24 11.34
C TYR A 965 20.11 25.45 10.69
N GLN A 966 20.32 26.64 11.24
CA GLN A 966 19.77 27.88 10.68
C GLN A 966 20.35 28.16 9.29
N ALA A 967 21.67 28.04 9.12
CA ALA A 967 22.33 28.23 7.82
C ALA A 967 21.88 27.19 6.78
N ALA A 968 21.68 25.92 7.16
CA ALA A 968 21.15 24.89 6.27
C ALA A 968 19.70 25.17 5.84
N LEU A 969 18.83 25.56 6.79
CA LEU A 969 17.44 25.95 6.50
C LEU A 969 17.35 27.19 5.61
N ASP A 970 18.16 28.21 5.89
CA ASP A 970 18.20 29.43 5.09
C ASP A 970 18.73 29.16 3.68
N LEU A 971 19.74 28.29 3.53
CA LEU A 971 20.26 27.88 2.23
C LEU A 971 19.20 27.16 1.37
N LEU A 972 18.48 26.19 1.98
CA LEU A 972 17.39 25.46 1.34
C LEU A 972 16.24 26.39 0.91
N ARG A 973 15.87 27.36 1.77
CA ARG A 973 14.85 28.36 1.46
C ARG A 973 15.29 29.35 0.39
N GLN A 974 16.54 29.84 0.45
CA GLN A 974 17.11 30.77 -0.53
C GLN A 974 17.21 30.14 -1.92
N ALA A 975 17.41 28.82 -2.01
CA ALA A 975 17.40 28.06 -3.26
C ALA A 975 15.98 27.73 -3.78
N GLN A 976 14.92 28.11 -3.05
CA GLN A 976 13.51 27.76 -3.34
C GLN A 976 13.25 26.25 -3.43
N VAL A 977 13.96 25.43 -2.64
CA VAL A 977 13.72 23.98 -2.55
C VAL A 977 12.31 23.70 -2.01
N HIS A 978 11.62 22.72 -2.59
CA HIS A 978 10.25 22.35 -2.21
C HIS A 978 10.12 22.05 -0.71
N PRO A 979 9.12 22.60 0.03
CA PRO A 979 9.06 22.53 1.50
C PRO A 979 9.12 21.12 2.11
N GLU A 980 8.61 20.11 1.41
CA GLU A 980 8.72 18.71 1.86
C GLU A 980 10.17 18.22 1.86
N ILE A 981 10.94 18.53 0.81
CA ILE A 981 12.36 18.18 0.71
C ILE A 981 13.16 18.93 1.79
N VAL A 982 12.85 20.20 2.05
CA VAL A 982 13.45 20.97 3.16
C VAL A 982 13.18 20.29 4.51
N SER A 983 11.96 19.83 4.72
CA SER A 983 11.55 19.12 5.94
C SER A 983 12.25 17.76 6.07
N GLN A 984 12.40 17.04 4.96
CA GLN A 984 13.10 15.75 4.90
C GLN A 984 14.61 15.91 5.18
N VAL A 985 15.29 16.88 4.58
CA VAL A 985 16.71 17.18 4.89
C VAL A 985 16.87 17.47 6.38
N LEU A 986 16.04 18.35 6.96
CA LEU A 986 16.11 18.66 8.39
C LEU A 986 15.82 17.45 9.27
N ALA A 987 14.84 16.61 8.94
CA ALA A 987 14.54 15.38 9.68
C ALA A 987 15.73 14.42 9.71
N TYR A 988 16.41 14.22 8.58
CA TYR A 988 17.65 13.44 8.50
C TYR A 988 18.77 14.05 9.36
N LEU A 989 18.94 15.38 9.34
CA LEU A 989 19.95 16.06 10.15
C LEU A 989 19.63 16.03 11.66
N PHE A 990 18.36 16.04 12.06
CA PHE A 990 17.98 15.84 13.46
C PHE A 990 18.18 14.39 13.92
N PHE A 991 17.83 13.42 13.08
CA PHE A 991 18.10 12.00 13.33
C PHE A 991 19.59 11.75 13.52
N PHE A 992 20.42 12.20 12.57
CA PHE A 992 21.88 12.12 12.64
C PHE A 992 22.44 12.67 13.95
N SER A 993 22.06 13.90 14.32
CA SER A 993 22.55 14.55 15.53
C SER A 993 22.11 13.84 16.80
N SER A 994 20.87 13.34 16.85
CA SER A 994 20.34 12.59 17.99
C SER A 994 21.10 11.27 18.17
N THR A 995 21.32 10.53 17.07
CA THR A 995 22.08 9.27 17.09
C THR A 995 23.54 9.50 17.49
N LEU A 996 24.20 10.54 16.97
CA LEU A 996 25.60 10.84 17.32
C LEU A 996 25.75 11.19 18.80
N LEU A 997 24.90 12.08 19.32
CA LEU A 997 24.91 12.46 20.74
C LEU A 997 24.60 11.26 21.65
N PHE A 998 23.65 10.42 21.27
CA PHE A 998 23.30 9.22 22.03
C PHE A 998 24.45 8.22 22.10
N ASN A 999 25.10 7.92 20.96
CA ASN A 999 26.24 7.00 20.92
C ASN A 999 27.41 7.53 21.76
N GLN A 1000 27.75 8.82 21.65
CA GLN A 1000 28.83 9.43 22.46
C GLN A 1000 28.50 9.47 23.96
N LEU A 1001 27.22 9.55 24.33
CA LEU A 1001 26.77 9.46 25.71
C LEU A 1001 26.89 8.03 26.25
N LEU A 1002 26.64 7.00 25.43
CA LEU A 1002 26.91 5.60 25.78
C LEU A 1002 28.41 5.35 25.96
N ASP A 1003 29.25 5.80 25.02
CA ASP A 1003 30.72 5.64 25.09
C ASP A 1003 31.31 6.31 26.36
N LYS A 1004 30.83 7.51 26.71
CA LYS A 1004 31.19 8.18 27.98
C LYS A 1004 30.65 7.47 29.23
N GLY A 1005 29.56 6.70 29.10
CA GLY A 1005 28.97 5.90 30.17
C GLY A 1005 29.84 4.71 30.61
N GLU A 1006 30.56 4.07 29.68
CA GLU A 1006 31.44 2.94 30.01
C GLU A 1006 32.72 3.38 30.75
N ALA A 1007 33.25 4.56 30.44
CA ALA A 1007 34.41 5.14 31.11
C ALA A 1007 34.16 5.52 32.60
N GLY A 1008 32.90 5.56 33.05
CA GLY A 1008 32.51 6.03 34.38
C GLY A 1008 32.70 5.05 35.54
N ARG A 1009 33.11 3.79 35.33
CA ARG A 1009 33.20 2.75 36.38
C ARG A 1009 34.41 2.88 37.33
N GLY A 1010 34.85 4.12 37.61
CA GLY A 1010 36.16 4.38 38.20
C GLY A 1010 36.30 5.56 39.16
N CYS A 1011 35.27 5.96 39.94
CA CYS A 1011 35.50 6.77 41.16
C CYS A 1011 34.40 6.65 42.23
N ALA A 1012 34.83 6.81 43.49
CA ALA A 1012 34.20 6.44 44.77
C ALA A 1012 32.79 7.00 45.11
N PRO A 1013 32.05 6.38 46.05
CA PRO A 1013 30.69 6.80 46.43
C PRO A 1013 30.68 8.00 47.39
N VAL A 1014 29.86 9.02 47.08
CA VAL A 1014 29.55 10.11 48.02
C VAL A 1014 28.32 9.73 48.85
N ARG A 1015 28.45 9.86 50.18
CA ARG A 1015 27.44 9.47 51.16
C ARG A 1015 26.20 10.36 51.12
N ASN A 1016 25.03 9.76 51.32
CA ASN A 1016 23.82 10.47 51.73
C ASN A 1016 24.05 11.24 53.05
N ALA A 1017 23.57 12.49 53.09
CA ALA A 1017 23.43 13.27 54.32
C ALA A 1017 21.98 13.76 54.43
N CYS A 1018 21.19 13.12 55.30
CA CYS A 1018 19.93 13.68 55.79
C CYS A 1018 20.18 14.46 57.11
N PRO A 1019 19.41 15.52 57.40
CA PRO A 1019 19.61 16.35 58.58
C PRO A 1019 19.09 15.67 59.87
N PRO A 1020 19.60 16.05 61.06
CA PRO A 1020 19.24 15.42 62.32
C PRO A 1020 17.97 16.01 62.96
N GLY A 1021 17.09 15.14 63.46
CA GLY A 1021 15.94 15.48 64.32
C GLY A 1021 15.89 14.56 65.54
N ALA A 1022 15.90 15.16 66.74
CA ALA A 1022 15.91 14.50 68.05
C ALA A 1022 14.60 13.74 68.36
N ALA A 1023 14.44 12.83 69.35
CA ALA A 1023 15.27 12.16 70.36
C ALA A 1023 14.55 10.81 70.68
N GLY A 1024 15.01 9.85 71.49
CA GLY A 1024 16.03 9.82 72.54
C GLY A 1024 16.10 8.42 73.20
N ARG A 1025 17.00 8.23 74.16
CA ARG A 1025 17.23 6.93 74.84
C ARG A 1025 16.17 6.60 75.90
N ALA A 1026 16.12 5.32 76.25
CA ALA A 1026 15.29 4.77 77.33
C ALA A 1026 15.58 5.37 78.72
N LEU A 1027 14.55 5.35 79.57
CA LEU A 1027 14.61 5.66 81.00
C LEU A 1027 15.26 4.53 81.81
N GLY A 1028 15.84 4.87 82.96
CA GLY A 1028 16.29 3.89 83.94
C GLY A 1028 17.04 4.44 85.16
N ALA A 1029 16.36 5.22 86.03
CA ALA A 1029 16.50 5.23 87.50
C ALA A 1029 15.84 6.47 88.13
N SER A 1030 15.23 6.26 89.32
CA SER A 1030 14.65 7.23 90.29
C SER A 1030 13.68 8.29 89.74
#